data_AF-A0AA89CC31-F1
#
_entry.id   AF-A0AA89CC31-F1
#
_cell.length_a   1.000
_cell.length_b   1.000
_cell.length_c   1.000
_cell.angle_alpha   90.00
_cell.angle_beta   90.00
_cell.angle_gamma   90.00
#
_symmetry.space_group_name_H-M   'P 1'
#
loop_
_entity.id
_entity.type
_entity.pdbx_description
1 polymer ?
#
loop_
_entity_poly.entity_id
_entity_poly.type
_entity_poly.pdbx_seq_one_letter_code
_entity_poly.pdbx_strand_id
1 'polypeptide(L)'
;MSILNLALQHCALARDEMPEQYEKMIKNKSTLNAIRNAAECNPGLKTAYAESMKGVLTTVKDRFQRMKLKGEPVKVYSGVKELLIEECLKMVTNVTGASAEKINLSAYTKDIRDSKEFQLFHWFHKLGWCKDVKTTRSTDDRITKDHDRVIKDWKTDLEKDLGGSIHDGAVANNDNSVLSVAAGDNSNLLSLSDFLESDSADETDDTDFEPYSDSSIATENSSESDIAEIQRDYEDRNPGYSLCWDNVQKMSLTRHHLKKENKMMLWALCFATKNRISFRHLDLISDTTPISDIPLHQYLPNHVDYELLRDRMENIVQRLVKGILPSYFGDMSVPQIQHQYMNESSMKSEIVNLGVIKENPASTRGTIEILKFLNQYVPMDINEQPYHILVNGDQLSVERMVEAKIAMSYGNDPSHRLTGLIPRPQGFHKRCIILQDSMNMLYHGGNIADPGSLFHIRNKFNFRNVKSKVSDCVNHVVDLFNFAGEGCICLLLCKFLNMSNIDENPVPLVGSTRGSSSQPDPPSHDAIQQYSCALLWRGLLHLVQTDAERHNNGDQLISDWRLDMVEFWNCNHNKYLTLGHRLLAGVNGWLPPRIQQEIIWNSTGNIHGGSGRNVALDLINEFLNNEFKDNLKNCHGQYTEDQVARCSKIVGSIGKAVEQVFATDFLCDSEHFSISKKATNHVSLKKFVELYKPHDLFETNDERRHHTRYDNFKNVIRLDRPEQFIKRMKKYMKKLQDEEYLLQQ
;
A
#
# COMPACT_ATOMS: atom_id res chain seq x y z
N MET A 1 -0.63 -48.53 0.87
CA MET A 1 0.72 -48.85 0.32
C MET A 1 1.28 -47.64 -0.39
N SER A 2 2.61 -47.47 -0.46
CA SER A 2 3.22 -46.39 -1.25
C SER A 2 3.06 -46.68 -2.75
N ILE A 3 3.08 -45.63 -3.58
CA ILE A 3 3.04 -45.77 -5.05
C ILE A 3 4.25 -46.58 -5.54
N LEU A 4 5.43 -46.40 -4.93
CA LEU A 4 6.63 -47.18 -5.20
C LEU A 4 6.44 -48.68 -4.94
N ASN A 5 5.84 -49.05 -3.81
CA ASN A 5 5.58 -50.46 -3.49
C ASN A 5 4.51 -51.08 -4.40
N LEU A 6 3.58 -50.27 -4.95
CA LEU A 6 2.61 -50.71 -5.95
C LEU A 6 3.26 -50.88 -7.34
N ALA A 7 4.10 -49.93 -7.77
CA ALA A 7 4.84 -50.01 -9.04
C ALA A 7 5.77 -51.22 -9.13
N LEU A 8 6.39 -51.57 -7.99
CA LEU A 8 7.42 -52.61 -7.89
C LEU A 8 6.89 -53.93 -7.30
N GLN A 9 5.57 -54.17 -7.30
CA GLN A 9 5.03 -55.50 -6.95
C GLN A 9 5.63 -56.57 -7.87
N HIS A 10 6.06 -57.68 -7.26
CA HIS A 10 6.72 -58.81 -7.91
C HIS A 10 7.97 -58.42 -8.74
N CYS A 11 8.70 -57.39 -8.30
CA CYS A 11 9.93 -56.94 -8.94
C CYS A 11 11.09 -56.99 -7.92
N ALA A 12 12.15 -57.72 -8.27
CA ALA A 12 13.45 -57.60 -7.63
C ALA A 12 14.33 -56.69 -8.49
N LEU A 13 15.07 -55.78 -7.86
CA LEU A 13 15.98 -54.85 -8.53
C LEU A 13 17.40 -55.12 -8.04
N ALA A 14 18.28 -55.49 -8.97
CA ALA A 14 19.72 -55.54 -8.78
C ALA A 14 20.35 -54.62 -9.82
N ARG A 15 21.39 -53.88 -9.41
CA ARG A 15 22.26 -53.17 -10.35
C ARG A 15 23.16 -54.16 -11.08
N ASP A 16 23.66 -53.75 -12.24
CA ASP A 16 24.68 -54.52 -12.94
C ASP A 16 26.00 -54.50 -12.16
N GLU A 17 26.90 -55.46 -12.43
CA GLU A 17 28.23 -55.51 -11.82
C GLU A 17 29.15 -54.47 -12.47
N MET A 18 29.90 -53.73 -11.65
CA MET A 18 30.91 -52.77 -12.12
C MET A 18 32.25 -53.48 -12.38
N PRO A 19 33.20 -52.85 -13.09
CA PRO A 19 34.58 -53.32 -13.13
C PRO A 19 35.13 -53.63 -11.72
N GLU A 20 35.85 -54.75 -11.58
CA GLU A 20 36.22 -55.35 -10.29
C GLU A 20 36.93 -54.38 -9.32
N GLN A 21 37.70 -53.43 -9.84
CA GLN A 21 38.33 -52.36 -9.07
C GLN A 21 37.32 -51.49 -8.30
N TYR A 22 36.18 -51.17 -8.92
CA TYR A 22 35.13 -50.35 -8.34
C TYR A 22 34.23 -51.15 -7.40
N GLU A 23 33.98 -52.42 -7.69
CA GLU A 23 33.32 -53.34 -6.74
C GLU A 23 34.11 -53.45 -5.43
N LYS A 24 35.43 -53.67 -5.52
CA LYS A 24 36.32 -53.68 -4.34
C LYS A 24 36.25 -52.39 -3.53
N MET A 25 36.13 -51.22 -4.19
CA MET A 25 36.00 -49.91 -3.51
C MET A 25 34.67 -49.72 -2.75
N ILE A 26 33.58 -50.37 -3.17
CA ILE A 26 32.27 -50.27 -2.51
C ILE A 26 31.90 -51.48 -1.64
N LYS A 27 32.63 -52.60 -1.74
CA LYS A 27 32.37 -53.85 -1.00
C LYS A 27 32.15 -53.66 0.51
N ASN A 28 32.89 -52.75 1.14
CA ASN A 28 32.81 -52.46 2.58
C ASN A 28 31.94 -51.22 2.91
N LYS A 29 31.19 -50.68 1.94
CA LYS A 29 30.40 -49.44 2.07
C LYS A 29 28.91 -49.76 2.13
N SER A 30 28.41 -50.02 3.33
CA SER A 30 27.02 -50.44 3.61
C SER A 30 25.95 -49.34 3.46
N THR A 31 26.31 -48.11 3.10
CA THR A 31 25.36 -46.99 2.96
C THR A 31 25.56 -46.20 1.66
N LEU A 32 24.46 -45.69 1.10
CA LEU A 32 24.49 -44.84 -0.10
C LEU A 32 25.32 -43.57 0.08
N ASN A 33 25.42 -43.02 1.29
CA ASN A 33 26.30 -41.87 1.57
C ASN A 33 27.78 -42.28 1.54
N ALA A 34 28.16 -43.42 2.13
CA ALA A 34 29.54 -43.90 2.05
C ALA A 34 29.99 -44.16 0.60
N ILE A 35 29.08 -44.63 -0.26
CA ILE A 35 29.29 -44.80 -1.71
C ILE A 35 29.37 -43.44 -2.42
N ARG A 36 28.47 -42.49 -2.14
CA ARG A 36 28.48 -41.15 -2.74
C ARG A 36 29.80 -40.41 -2.46
N ASN A 37 30.24 -40.38 -1.21
CA ASN A 37 31.51 -39.78 -0.82
C ASN A 37 32.72 -40.49 -1.48
N ALA A 38 32.58 -41.77 -1.86
CA ALA A 38 33.61 -42.48 -2.64
C ALA A 38 33.68 -41.98 -4.09
N ALA A 39 32.53 -41.71 -4.68
CA ALA A 39 32.38 -41.27 -6.07
C ALA A 39 32.74 -39.79 -6.27
N GLU A 40 32.56 -38.95 -5.25
CA GLU A 40 33.05 -37.56 -5.24
C GLU A 40 34.59 -37.51 -5.31
N CYS A 41 35.28 -38.38 -4.57
CA CYS A 41 36.74 -38.50 -4.63
C CYS A 41 37.28 -39.36 -5.80
N ASN A 42 36.41 -39.95 -6.63
CA ASN A 42 36.82 -40.77 -7.78
C ASN A 42 35.80 -40.67 -8.94
N PRO A 43 36.04 -39.80 -9.94
CA PRO A 43 35.12 -39.60 -11.07
C PRO A 43 34.83 -40.85 -11.90
N GLY A 44 35.78 -41.78 -11.99
CA GLY A 44 35.59 -43.06 -12.67
C GLY A 44 34.57 -43.95 -11.97
N LEU A 45 34.59 -43.97 -10.64
CA LEU A 45 33.57 -44.65 -9.83
C LEU A 45 32.18 -43.98 -9.97
N LYS A 46 32.11 -42.65 -10.04
CA LYS A 46 30.83 -41.92 -10.30
C LYS A 46 30.19 -42.38 -11.61
N THR A 47 31.01 -42.54 -12.66
CA THR A 47 30.56 -42.95 -14.00
C THR A 47 30.15 -44.43 -14.03
N ALA A 48 31.02 -45.34 -13.58
CA ALA A 48 30.74 -46.77 -13.55
C ALA A 48 29.50 -47.12 -12.69
N TYR A 49 29.32 -46.43 -11.56
CA TYR A 49 28.13 -46.63 -10.71
C TYR A 49 26.85 -46.12 -11.39
N ALA A 50 26.89 -44.98 -12.07
CA ALA A 50 25.75 -44.46 -12.83
C ALA A 50 25.35 -45.40 -13.98
N GLU A 51 26.33 -45.99 -14.68
CA GLU A 51 26.09 -47.00 -15.71
C GLU A 51 25.48 -48.29 -15.13
N SER A 52 26.02 -48.82 -14.03
CA SER A 52 25.49 -50.02 -13.35
C SER A 52 24.03 -49.88 -12.88
N MET A 53 23.58 -48.65 -12.64
CA MET A 53 22.21 -48.34 -12.21
C MET A 53 21.26 -48.09 -13.39
N LYS A 54 21.74 -48.02 -14.63
CA LYS A 54 20.95 -47.63 -15.81
C LYS A 54 19.81 -48.61 -16.11
N GLY A 55 20.05 -49.92 -16.02
CA GLY A 55 19.02 -50.96 -16.18
C GLY A 55 17.91 -50.86 -15.11
N VAL A 56 18.31 -50.66 -13.85
CA VAL A 56 17.39 -50.45 -12.72
C VAL A 56 16.53 -49.20 -12.92
N LEU A 57 17.15 -48.06 -13.22
CA LEU A 57 16.45 -46.78 -13.39
C LEU A 57 15.47 -46.81 -14.56
N THR A 58 15.83 -47.48 -15.66
CA THR A 58 14.95 -47.68 -16.83
C THR A 58 13.75 -48.55 -16.44
N THR A 59 13.98 -49.68 -15.77
CA THR A 59 12.92 -50.59 -15.31
C THR A 59 11.93 -49.89 -14.37
N VAL A 60 12.43 -49.05 -13.44
CA VAL A 60 11.59 -48.25 -12.55
C VAL A 60 10.78 -47.21 -13.34
N LYS A 61 11.41 -46.48 -14.26
CA LYS A 61 10.74 -45.46 -15.09
C LYS A 61 9.58 -46.06 -15.89
N ASP A 62 9.81 -47.17 -16.58
CA ASP A 62 8.81 -47.86 -17.40
C ASP A 62 7.63 -48.39 -16.56
N ARG A 63 7.92 -48.94 -15.37
CA ARG A 63 6.89 -49.40 -14.41
C ARG A 63 6.00 -48.24 -13.96
N PHE A 64 6.59 -47.09 -13.62
CA PHE A 64 5.84 -45.91 -13.19
C PHE A 64 5.03 -45.26 -14.32
N GLN A 65 5.56 -45.17 -15.54
CA GLN A 65 4.85 -44.61 -16.70
C GLN A 65 3.58 -45.41 -17.08
N ARG A 66 3.54 -46.71 -16.75
CA ARG A 66 2.35 -47.57 -16.94
C ARG A 66 1.26 -47.35 -15.88
N MET A 67 1.56 -46.67 -14.78
CA MET A 67 0.58 -46.40 -13.72
C MET A 67 -0.39 -45.30 -14.12
N LYS A 68 -1.66 -45.50 -13.78
CA LYS A 68 -2.70 -44.46 -13.83
C LYS A 68 -3.25 -44.21 -12.43
N LEU A 69 -3.47 -42.94 -12.10
CA LEU A 69 -4.12 -42.51 -10.87
C LEU A 69 -5.43 -41.79 -11.24
N LYS A 70 -6.57 -42.32 -10.79
CA LYS A 70 -7.92 -41.79 -11.13
C LYS A 70 -8.18 -41.63 -12.64
N GLY A 71 -7.55 -42.47 -13.47
CA GLY A 71 -7.68 -42.45 -14.94
C GLY A 71 -6.53 -41.74 -15.67
N GLU A 72 -5.82 -40.83 -15.01
CA GLU A 72 -4.71 -40.07 -15.60
C GLU A 72 -3.36 -40.79 -15.47
N PRO A 73 -2.48 -40.73 -16.49
CA PRO A 73 -1.15 -41.35 -16.42
C PRO A 73 -0.21 -40.60 -15.47
N VAL A 74 0.61 -41.34 -14.72
CA VAL A 74 1.61 -40.75 -13.81
C VAL A 74 2.79 -40.20 -14.63
N LYS A 75 2.99 -38.87 -14.60
CA LYS A 75 4.15 -38.21 -15.23
C LYS A 75 5.44 -38.52 -14.46
N VAL A 76 6.51 -38.87 -15.18
CA VAL A 76 7.85 -39.17 -14.63
C VAL A 76 8.88 -38.21 -15.22
N TYR A 77 9.54 -37.44 -14.36
CA TYR A 77 10.55 -36.43 -14.73
C TYR A 77 11.97 -36.93 -14.47
N SER A 78 12.94 -36.46 -15.25
CA SER A 78 14.38 -36.62 -14.99
C SER A 78 14.92 -35.47 -14.12
N GLY A 79 16.02 -35.70 -13.40
CA GLY A 79 16.71 -34.65 -12.65
C GLY A 79 17.30 -33.56 -13.55
N VAL A 80 17.42 -32.35 -13.02
CA VAL A 80 18.00 -31.17 -13.70
C VAL A 80 19.52 -31.34 -13.89
N LYS A 81 20.08 -30.77 -14.95
CA LYS A 81 21.53 -30.78 -15.23
C LYS A 81 22.26 -29.79 -14.32
N GLU A 82 23.47 -30.15 -13.91
CA GLU A 82 24.32 -29.40 -12.95
C GLU A 82 24.57 -27.94 -13.40
N LEU A 83 24.83 -27.70 -14.69
CA LEU A 83 25.00 -26.36 -15.29
C LEU A 83 23.81 -25.40 -15.06
N LEU A 84 22.57 -25.87 -15.17
CA LEU A 84 21.38 -25.02 -14.99
C LEU A 84 21.21 -24.59 -13.52
N ILE A 85 21.70 -25.41 -12.58
CA ILE A 85 21.67 -25.08 -11.16
C ILE A 85 22.63 -23.91 -10.87
N GLU A 86 23.80 -23.88 -11.51
CA GLU A 86 24.78 -22.79 -11.38
C GLU A 86 24.27 -21.45 -11.95
N GLU A 87 23.55 -21.47 -13.07
CA GLU A 87 22.94 -20.26 -13.66
C GLU A 87 21.84 -19.67 -12.77
N CYS A 88 20.93 -20.52 -12.25
CA CYS A 88 19.89 -20.07 -11.31
C CYS A 88 20.49 -19.50 -10.00
N LEU A 89 21.60 -20.04 -9.52
CA LEU A 89 22.30 -19.54 -8.31
C LEU A 89 22.93 -18.16 -8.51
N LYS A 90 23.47 -17.87 -9.71
CA LYS A 90 23.98 -16.53 -10.05
C LYS A 90 22.86 -15.48 -10.07
N MET A 91 21.69 -15.81 -10.63
CA MET A 91 20.54 -14.89 -10.63
C MET A 91 20.05 -14.55 -9.21
N VAL A 92 19.94 -15.52 -8.31
CA VAL A 92 19.57 -15.24 -6.91
C VAL A 92 20.64 -14.45 -6.17
N THR A 93 21.92 -14.71 -6.40
CA THR A 93 23.02 -13.90 -5.86
C THR A 93 22.87 -12.43 -6.28
N ASN A 94 22.54 -12.16 -7.54
CA ASN A 94 22.32 -10.81 -8.05
C ASN A 94 21.07 -10.11 -7.48
N VAL A 95 19.99 -10.86 -7.21
CA VAL A 95 18.73 -10.30 -6.66
C VAL A 95 18.76 -10.13 -5.14
N THR A 96 19.56 -10.92 -4.41
CA THR A 96 19.60 -10.93 -2.94
C THR A 96 20.90 -10.37 -2.34
N GLY A 97 21.93 -10.14 -3.16
CA GLY A 97 23.25 -9.67 -2.70
C GLY A 97 24.03 -10.66 -1.84
N ALA A 98 23.65 -11.94 -1.82
CA ALA A 98 24.23 -12.98 -0.96
C ALA A 98 25.25 -13.88 -1.69
N SER A 99 26.44 -14.07 -1.10
CA SER A 99 27.52 -14.89 -1.70
C SER A 99 27.14 -16.37 -1.89
N ALA A 100 27.48 -16.89 -3.08
CA ALA A 100 27.13 -18.23 -3.55
C ALA A 100 27.80 -19.39 -2.77
N GLU A 101 28.93 -19.16 -2.11
CA GLU A 101 29.76 -20.23 -1.51
C GLU A 101 29.11 -20.95 -0.31
N LYS A 102 28.00 -20.44 0.23
CA LYS A 102 27.40 -20.93 1.50
C LYS A 102 26.26 -21.95 1.31
N ILE A 103 26.14 -22.60 0.14
CA ILE A 103 24.98 -23.44 -0.22
C ILE A 103 25.38 -24.92 -0.28
N ASN A 104 25.00 -25.71 0.74
CA ASN A 104 25.37 -27.12 0.86
C ASN A 104 24.17 -28.07 0.59
N LEU A 105 24.45 -29.23 0.00
CA LEU A 105 23.50 -30.07 -0.71
C LEU A 105 23.70 -31.58 -0.42
N SER A 106 23.12 -32.14 0.67
CA SER A 106 22.86 -33.60 0.83
C SER A 106 21.45 -33.96 1.39
N ALA A 107 20.99 -35.22 1.24
CA ALA A 107 19.56 -35.66 1.18
C ALA A 107 18.82 -35.87 2.55
N TYR A 108 17.50 -36.14 2.68
CA TYR A 108 16.46 -36.76 1.79
C TYR A 108 14.98 -36.43 2.23
N THR A 109 13.96 -36.92 1.51
CA THR A 109 12.50 -36.64 1.72
C THR A 109 11.61 -37.86 2.04
N LYS A 110 10.85 -37.84 3.16
CA LYS A 110 9.77 -38.84 3.38
C LYS A 110 8.54 -38.39 4.20
N ASP A 111 8.67 -37.49 5.17
CA ASP A 111 7.63 -37.32 6.21
C ASP A 111 6.78 -36.03 6.13
N ILE A 112 6.83 -35.30 5.01
CA ILE A 112 6.23 -33.95 4.91
C ILE A 112 5.45 -33.82 3.61
N ARG A 113 4.12 -33.92 3.66
CA ARG A 113 3.27 -33.92 2.45
C ARG A 113 2.15 -32.87 2.40
N ASP A 114 1.91 -32.11 3.48
CA ASP A 114 0.66 -31.33 3.64
C ASP A 114 0.83 -29.90 4.22
N SER A 115 1.75 -29.04 3.75
CA SER A 115 1.79 -27.59 4.11
C SER A 115 2.36 -26.69 3.00
N LYS A 116 2.25 -25.34 3.07
CA LYS A 116 2.91 -24.43 2.09
C LYS A 116 4.43 -24.50 2.15
N GLU A 117 5.00 -24.96 3.25
CA GLU A 117 6.43 -25.22 3.32
C GLU A 117 6.80 -26.27 2.25
N PHE A 118 5.86 -27.15 1.84
CA PHE A 118 5.99 -28.03 0.68
C PHE A 118 6.05 -27.27 -0.66
N GLN A 119 5.44 -26.09 -0.83
CA GLN A 119 5.55 -25.32 -2.08
C GLN A 119 6.93 -24.69 -2.23
N LEU A 120 7.38 -23.88 -1.25
CA LEU A 120 8.77 -23.37 -1.25
C LEU A 120 9.80 -24.51 -1.23
N PHE A 121 9.55 -25.58 -0.48
CA PHE A 121 10.40 -26.77 -0.53
C PHE A 121 10.42 -27.40 -1.93
N HIS A 122 9.28 -27.54 -2.62
CA HIS A 122 9.25 -28.12 -3.97
C HIS A 122 9.88 -27.19 -5.01
N TRP A 123 9.82 -25.87 -4.81
CA TRP A 123 10.53 -24.88 -5.63
C TRP A 123 12.04 -24.97 -5.40
N PHE A 124 12.52 -24.83 -4.17
CA PHE A 124 13.95 -24.95 -3.83
C PHE A 124 14.51 -26.36 -4.07
N HIS A 125 13.71 -27.42 -4.00
CA HIS A 125 14.13 -28.79 -4.33
C HIS A 125 14.16 -29.03 -5.86
N LYS A 126 13.28 -28.39 -6.65
CA LYS A 126 13.36 -28.42 -8.12
C LYS A 126 14.54 -27.61 -8.66
N LEU A 127 14.83 -26.46 -8.04
CA LEU A 127 15.99 -25.61 -8.33
C LEU A 127 17.29 -26.15 -7.73
N GLY A 128 17.22 -27.19 -6.90
CA GLY A 128 18.39 -27.86 -6.31
C GLY A 128 19.08 -27.08 -5.18
N TRP A 129 18.41 -26.13 -4.53
CA TRP A 129 18.94 -25.30 -3.44
C TRP A 129 18.71 -25.86 -2.02
N CYS A 130 17.68 -26.69 -1.82
CA CYS A 130 17.35 -27.27 -0.51
C CYS A 130 16.93 -28.74 -0.64
N LYS A 131 17.14 -29.55 0.41
CA LYS A 131 16.97 -31.02 0.34
C LYS A 131 16.08 -31.63 1.41
N ASP A 132 15.81 -30.89 2.47
CA ASP A 132 14.72 -31.15 3.42
C ASP A 132 14.11 -29.82 3.90
N VAL A 133 13.05 -29.88 4.71
CA VAL A 133 12.41 -28.67 5.24
C VAL A 133 13.27 -27.95 6.29
N LYS A 134 14.30 -28.59 6.87
CA LYS A 134 15.25 -27.91 7.76
C LYS A 134 16.23 -27.04 6.97
N THR A 135 16.74 -27.51 5.84
CA THR A 135 17.57 -26.74 4.91
C THR A 135 16.76 -25.68 4.16
N THR A 136 15.49 -25.93 3.83
CA THR A 136 14.57 -24.87 3.38
C THR A 136 14.38 -23.81 4.44
N ARG A 137 14.06 -24.17 5.69
CA ARG A 137 13.96 -23.21 6.80
C ARG A 137 15.28 -22.48 7.03
N SER A 138 16.43 -23.15 7.02
CA SER A 138 17.74 -22.50 7.19
C SER A 138 18.13 -21.58 6.02
N THR A 139 17.67 -21.87 4.80
CA THR A 139 17.91 -21.01 3.62
C THR A 139 16.98 -19.81 3.64
N ASP A 140 15.73 -20.02 4.06
CA ASP A 140 14.73 -18.99 4.30
C ASP A 140 15.14 -18.06 5.46
N ASP A 141 15.57 -18.62 6.60
CA ASP A 141 16.17 -17.90 7.74
C ASP A 141 17.42 -17.10 7.33
N ARG A 142 18.13 -17.53 6.28
CA ARG A 142 19.28 -16.80 5.72
C ARG A 142 18.87 -15.71 4.73
N ILE A 143 17.92 -15.96 3.83
CA ILE A 143 17.34 -14.95 2.93
C ILE A 143 16.66 -13.84 3.74
N THR A 144 15.96 -14.22 4.81
CA THR A 144 15.25 -13.31 5.71
C THR A 144 16.13 -12.73 6.82
N LYS A 145 17.43 -13.07 6.87
CA LYS A 145 18.38 -12.45 7.80
C LYS A 145 18.66 -11.01 7.41
N ASP A 146 18.93 -10.79 6.13
CA ASP A 146 19.36 -9.53 5.55
C ASP A 146 18.21 -8.82 4.80
N HIS A 147 16.96 -9.11 5.20
CA HIS A 147 15.72 -8.60 4.57
C HIS A 147 15.60 -7.07 4.60
N ASP A 148 16.24 -6.45 5.59
CA ASP A 148 16.30 -5.01 5.83
C ASP A 148 17.63 -4.38 5.35
N ARG A 149 18.51 -5.14 4.68
CA ARG A 149 19.79 -4.63 4.19
C ARG A 149 19.61 -3.45 3.24
N VAL A 150 18.66 -3.53 2.30
CA VAL A 150 18.44 -2.49 1.29
C VAL A 150 18.08 -1.13 1.93
N ILE A 151 17.29 -1.12 3.02
CA ILE A 151 17.00 0.14 3.73
C ILE A 151 18.18 0.60 4.60
N LYS A 152 19.01 -0.32 5.12
CA LYS A 152 20.26 0.05 5.82
C LYS A 152 21.26 0.69 4.85
N ASP A 153 21.39 0.15 3.64
CA ASP A 153 22.17 0.75 2.57
C ASP A 153 21.63 2.16 2.22
N TRP A 154 20.31 2.31 2.02
CA TRP A 154 19.68 3.63 1.82
C TRP A 154 19.90 4.61 2.98
N LYS A 155 19.87 4.13 4.23
CA LYS A 155 20.16 4.95 5.42
C LYS A 155 21.60 5.43 5.38
N THR A 156 22.56 4.51 5.25
CA THR A 156 23.99 4.80 5.28
C THR A 156 24.40 5.74 4.15
N ASP A 157 23.79 5.63 2.97
CA ASP A 157 24.02 6.57 1.88
C ASP A 157 23.42 7.97 2.17
N LEU A 158 22.26 8.03 2.84
CA LEU A 158 21.67 9.31 3.27
C LEU A 158 22.53 9.99 4.35
N GLU A 159 23.10 9.22 5.28
CA GLU A 159 23.98 9.73 6.34
C GLU A 159 25.29 10.30 5.76
N LYS A 160 25.86 9.67 4.73
CA LYS A 160 27.01 10.24 3.98
C LYS A 160 26.65 11.59 3.34
N ASP A 161 25.50 11.68 2.68
CA ASP A 161 25.02 12.93 2.05
C ASP A 161 24.74 14.05 3.09
N LEU A 162 24.52 13.69 4.35
CA LEU A 162 24.32 14.59 5.49
C LEU A 162 25.61 14.91 6.27
N GLY A 163 26.76 14.33 5.87
CA GLY A 163 28.04 14.46 6.58
C GLY A 163 28.13 13.69 7.90
N GLY A 164 27.22 12.75 8.15
CA GLY A 164 27.17 11.92 9.37
C GLY A 164 28.36 10.97 9.51
N SER A 165 28.78 10.73 10.75
CA SER A 165 29.89 9.81 11.06
C SER A 165 29.44 8.35 10.94
N ILE A 166 30.17 7.54 10.17
CA ILE A 166 29.83 6.13 9.93
C ILE A 166 30.13 5.30 11.19
N HIS A 167 29.11 5.02 12.01
CA HIS A 167 29.20 4.01 13.05
C HIS A 167 29.10 2.60 12.45
N ASP A 168 30.26 2.02 12.13
CA ASP A 168 30.39 0.62 11.75
C ASP A 168 29.90 -0.29 12.91
N GLY A 169 28.70 -0.84 12.75
CA GLY A 169 28.03 -1.73 13.69
C GLY A 169 28.65 -3.13 13.77
N ALA A 170 29.96 -3.20 14.06
CA ALA A 170 30.77 -4.42 14.06
C ALA A 170 31.58 -4.58 15.35
N VAL A 171 30.93 -4.48 16.51
CA VAL A 171 31.55 -4.89 17.79
C VAL A 171 31.66 -6.42 17.82
N ALA A 172 32.82 -6.93 17.41
CA ALA A 172 33.21 -8.30 17.64
C ALA A 172 33.41 -8.51 19.15
N ASN A 173 32.62 -9.40 19.76
CA ASN A 173 32.83 -9.82 21.15
C ASN A 173 34.21 -10.50 21.27
N ASN A 174 35.07 -9.93 22.12
CA ASN A 174 36.24 -10.62 22.66
C ASN A 174 36.53 -10.11 24.09
N ASP A 175 35.89 -10.77 25.05
CA ASP A 175 36.35 -11.15 26.39
C ASP A 175 37.31 -10.26 27.22
N ASN A 176 36.83 -10.01 28.45
CA ASN A 176 37.55 -10.06 29.74
C ASN A 176 38.66 -9.04 30.07
N SER A 177 38.29 -8.03 30.87
CA SER A 177 39.06 -7.67 32.08
C SER A 177 38.14 -7.19 33.21
N VAL A 178 38.42 -7.62 34.44
CA VAL A 178 37.64 -7.36 35.67
C VAL A 178 38.33 -6.28 36.53
N LEU A 179 37.59 -5.68 37.49
CA LEU A 179 37.95 -4.66 38.51
C LEU A 179 37.73 -3.19 38.08
N SER A 180 37.30 -2.26 38.95
CA SER A 180 36.58 -2.36 40.24
C SER A 180 36.12 -0.97 40.73
N VAL A 181 34.90 -0.90 41.28
CA VAL A 181 34.42 -0.02 42.38
C VAL A 181 35.10 1.34 42.61
N ALA A 182 34.30 2.42 42.48
CA ALA A 182 34.32 3.54 43.42
C ALA A 182 32.91 4.16 43.54
N ALA A 183 32.41 4.31 44.76
CA ALA A 183 31.14 4.98 45.06
C ALA A 183 31.39 6.46 45.42
N GLY A 184 30.37 7.31 45.24
CA GLY A 184 30.42 8.72 45.61
C GLY A 184 29.02 9.33 45.66
N ASP A 185 28.41 9.31 46.83
CA ASP A 185 27.19 10.10 47.11
C ASP A 185 27.48 11.60 46.96
N ASN A 186 26.51 12.38 46.47
CA ASN A 186 25.90 13.38 47.36
C ASN A 186 24.58 13.94 46.83
N SER A 187 23.68 14.18 47.78
CA SER A 187 22.43 14.91 47.66
C SER A 187 22.62 16.35 47.16
N ASN A 188 21.63 16.85 46.41
CA ASN A 188 20.81 17.95 46.92
C ASN A 188 19.43 18.01 46.24
N LEU A 189 18.43 18.38 47.03
CA LEU A 189 17.01 18.46 46.70
C LEU A 189 16.50 19.76 47.34
N LEU A 190 15.38 20.31 46.86
CA LEU A 190 14.73 21.58 47.26
C LEU A 190 15.25 22.81 46.47
N SER A 191 14.41 23.78 46.06
CA SER A 191 12.94 23.86 46.11
C SER A 191 12.37 24.85 45.08
N LEU A 192 11.13 24.63 44.64
CA LEU A 192 10.31 25.68 44.01
C LEU A 192 9.94 26.74 45.05
N SER A 193 10.34 27.99 44.83
CA SER A 193 9.55 29.22 45.07
C SER A 193 10.37 30.41 44.57
N ASP A 194 9.81 31.21 43.66
CA ASP A 194 9.78 32.69 43.73
C ASP A 194 9.34 33.30 42.39
N PHE A 195 8.58 34.40 42.50
CA PHE A 195 8.01 35.28 41.47
C PHE A 195 6.66 34.92 40.83
N LEU A 196 5.61 35.34 41.54
CA LEU A 196 4.40 35.95 40.97
C LEU A 196 4.51 37.49 41.10
N GLU A 197 3.51 38.20 40.54
CA GLU A 197 3.26 39.66 40.61
C GLU A 197 4.11 40.53 39.64
N SER A 198 3.55 41.53 38.93
CA SER A 198 2.14 41.93 38.73
C SER A 198 1.96 42.83 37.48
N ASP A 199 0.69 43.15 37.16
CA ASP A 199 0.23 44.38 36.47
C ASP A 199 0.64 44.65 35.00
N SER A 200 -0.12 45.39 34.17
CA SER A 200 -1.52 45.87 34.24
C SER A 200 -2.05 46.13 32.82
N ALA A 201 -3.35 46.41 32.66
CA ALA A 201 -3.98 46.73 31.38
C ALA A 201 -3.73 48.18 30.92
N ASP A 202 -3.89 48.44 29.61
CA ASP A 202 -4.69 49.58 29.15
C ASP A 202 -5.24 49.38 27.72
N GLU A 203 -6.27 50.15 27.34
CA GLU A 203 -7.07 50.03 26.10
C GLU A 203 -6.74 51.09 25.03
N THR A 204 -7.38 50.97 23.85
CA THR A 204 -7.49 51.96 22.74
C THR A 204 -6.22 52.13 21.86
N ASP A 205 -6.31 52.49 20.57
CA ASP A 205 -7.39 53.18 19.83
C ASP A 205 -7.49 52.70 18.35
N ASP A 206 -8.58 53.06 17.67
CA ASP A 206 -8.86 52.77 16.25
C ASP A 206 -7.91 53.51 15.28
N THR A 207 -7.65 52.93 14.09
CA THR A 207 -7.42 53.74 12.87
C THR A 207 -7.63 52.93 11.58
N ASP A 208 -8.62 53.40 10.81
CA ASP A 208 -8.86 53.36 9.37
C ASP A 208 -8.30 52.24 8.45
N PHE A 209 -9.22 51.77 7.61
CA PHE A 209 -9.09 50.68 6.64
C PHE A 209 -8.94 51.24 5.22
N GLU A 210 -7.76 51.14 4.62
CA GLU A 210 -7.56 51.31 3.16
C GLU A 210 -6.86 50.08 2.53
N PRO A 211 -7.14 49.77 1.25
CA PRO A 211 -6.95 48.42 0.72
C PRO A 211 -5.52 48.17 0.23
N TYR A 212 -4.87 47.13 0.78
CA TYR A 212 -3.56 46.70 0.31
C TYR A 212 -3.63 46.08 -1.10
N SER A 213 -2.93 46.73 -2.02
CA SER A 213 -2.59 46.20 -3.34
C SER A 213 -1.55 45.09 -3.26
N ASP A 214 -1.67 44.15 -4.18
CA ASP A 214 -0.71 43.08 -4.49
C ASP A 214 0.76 43.55 -4.42
N SER A 215 1.54 42.99 -3.48
CA SER A 215 2.95 43.33 -3.29
C SER A 215 3.84 42.12 -3.54
N SER A 216 4.38 42.06 -4.75
CA SER A 216 5.43 41.11 -5.15
C SER A 216 6.61 41.13 -4.17
N ILE A 217 7.00 39.96 -3.67
CA ILE A 217 8.22 39.79 -2.88
C ILE A 217 9.42 40.22 -3.73
N ALA A 218 10.20 41.18 -3.25
CA ALA A 218 11.47 41.56 -3.85
C ALA A 218 12.46 40.39 -3.72
N THR A 219 12.69 39.69 -4.81
CA THR A 219 13.71 38.65 -4.89
C THR A 219 15.08 39.32 -4.97
N GLU A 220 15.98 39.03 -4.04
CA GLU A 220 17.40 39.32 -4.28
C GLU A 220 17.88 38.48 -5.47
N ASN A 221 18.66 39.10 -6.37
CA ASN A 221 18.99 38.51 -7.67
C ASN A 221 19.91 37.28 -7.55
N SER A 222 19.34 36.09 -7.45
CA SER A 222 19.96 34.87 -7.99
C SER A 222 19.54 34.70 -9.45
N SER A 223 20.47 34.32 -10.32
CA SER A 223 20.17 34.14 -11.74
C SER A 223 19.44 32.80 -11.99
N GLU A 224 18.66 32.71 -13.07
CA GLU A 224 18.03 31.44 -13.50
C GLU A 224 19.07 30.31 -13.67
N SER A 225 20.31 30.67 -14.06
CA SER A 225 21.45 29.74 -14.11
C SER A 225 21.83 29.19 -12.74
N ASP A 226 21.86 30.01 -11.68
CA ASP A 226 22.27 29.59 -10.34
C ASP A 226 21.26 28.59 -9.76
N ILE A 227 19.96 28.85 -9.93
CA ILE A 227 18.89 27.93 -9.50
C ILE A 227 19.00 26.61 -10.26
N ALA A 228 19.21 26.65 -11.58
CA ALA A 228 19.34 25.46 -12.41
C ALA A 228 20.66 24.69 -12.18
N GLU A 229 21.66 25.29 -11.54
CA GLU A 229 22.93 24.64 -11.19
C GLU A 229 22.85 24.04 -9.78
N ILE A 230 22.28 24.76 -8.81
CA ILE A 230 21.90 24.23 -7.49
C ILE A 230 21.00 23.00 -7.64
N GLN A 231 19.98 23.04 -8.51
CA GLN A 231 19.02 21.95 -8.64
C GLN A 231 19.67 20.66 -9.18
N ARG A 232 20.67 20.77 -10.08
CA ARG A 232 21.48 19.63 -10.55
C ARG A 232 22.33 19.02 -9.43
N ASP A 233 22.90 19.84 -8.54
CA ASP A 233 23.69 19.42 -7.38
C ASP A 233 22.89 18.61 -6.31
N TYR A 234 21.55 18.56 -6.45
CA TYR A 234 20.64 17.75 -5.62
C TYR A 234 19.96 16.60 -6.38
N GLU A 235 20.09 16.50 -7.70
CA GLU A 235 19.53 15.40 -8.51
C GLU A 235 20.30 14.07 -8.28
N ASP A 236 21.61 14.13 -8.08
CA ASP A 236 22.46 12.95 -7.80
C ASP A 236 22.42 12.49 -6.33
N ARG A 237 21.79 13.25 -5.42
CA ARG A 237 21.72 12.91 -3.98
C ARG A 237 20.63 11.89 -3.68
N ASN A 238 20.80 11.12 -2.61
CA ASN A 238 19.83 10.13 -2.18
C ASN A 238 18.49 10.82 -1.81
N PRO A 239 17.36 10.47 -2.47
CA PRO A 239 16.09 11.20 -2.36
C PRO A 239 15.37 10.98 -1.01
N GLY A 240 15.94 10.17 -0.13
CA GLY A 240 15.32 9.76 1.12
C GLY A 240 14.29 8.64 0.94
N TYR A 241 13.62 8.30 2.02
CA TYR A 241 12.64 7.23 2.07
C TYR A 241 11.63 7.47 3.19
N SER A 242 10.52 6.74 3.13
CA SER A 242 9.50 6.72 4.17
C SER A 242 9.21 5.30 4.65
N LEU A 243 8.79 5.19 5.90
CA LEU A 243 8.32 3.96 6.51
C LEU A 243 6.79 3.90 6.41
N CYS A 244 6.22 2.70 6.49
CA CYS A 244 4.78 2.49 6.58
C CYS A 244 4.48 1.27 7.45
N TRP A 245 3.47 1.37 8.32
CA TRP A 245 2.99 0.21 9.08
C TRP A 245 1.47 0.20 9.27
N ASP A 246 0.93 -0.98 9.47
CA ASP A 246 -0.50 -1.22 9.73
C ASP A 246 -0.71 -2.44 10.66
N ASN A 247 -1.89 -2.52 11.24
CA ASN A 247 -2.35 -3.56 12.17
C ASN A 247 -2.62 -4.88 11.43
N VAL A 248 -1.85 -5.91 11.73
CA VAL A 248 -2.09 -7.26 11.21
C VAL A 248 -2.61 -8.19 12.30
N GLN A 249 -3.79 -8.76 12.07
CA GLN A 249 -4.45 -9.68 13.02
C GLN A 249 -4.63 -11.09 12.45
N LYS A 250 -4.46 -12.10 13.31
CA LYS A 250 -4.59 -13.51 12.97
C LYS A 250 -5.14 -14.33 14.14
N MET A 251 -6.26 -15.01 13.95
CA MET A 251 -6.75 -15.99 14.91
C MET A 251 -5.87 -17.25 14.90
N SER A 252 -5.31 -17.60 16.07
CA SER A 252 -4.72 -18.90 16.34
C SER A 252 -5.80 -19.82 16.92
N LEU A 253 -5.97 -21.00 16.33
CA LEU A 253 -7.04 -21.94 16.69
C LEU A 253 -6.46 -23.12 17.47
N THR A 254 -7.04 -23.42 18.63
CA THR A 254 -6.64 -24.60 19.41
C THR A 254 -7.29 -25.86 18.84
N ARG A 255 -6.47 -26.84 18.45
CA ARG A 255 -6.93 -28.16 17.94
C ARG A 255 -7.09 -29.25 19.02
N HIS A 256 -6.63 -29.00 20.26
CA HIS A 256 -6.67 -29.98 21.35
C HIS A 256 -7.34 -29.39 22.60
N HIS A 257 -8.43 -30.01 23.06
CA HIS A 257 -9.30 -29.56 24.16
C HIS A 257 -8.63 -29.48 25.56
N LEU A 258 -7.34 -29.80 25.70
CA LEU A 258 -6.69 -30.02 27.00
C LEU A 258 -5.75 -28.91 27.47
N LYS A 259 -5.49 -27.85 26.67
CA LYS A 259 -4.86 -26.59 27.13
C LYS A 259 -4.87 -25.50 26.04
N LYS A 260 -5.28 -24.29 26.43
CA LYS A 260 -5.34 -22.99 25.71
C LYS A 260 -6.60 -22.72 24.87
N GLU A 261 -7.17 -21.54 25.07
CA GLU A 261 -8.27 -20.98 24.28
C GLU A 261 -7.77 -20.43 22.93
N ASN A 262 -8.70 -20.11 22.02
CA ASN A 262 -8.38 -19.42 20.78
C ASN A 262 -7.78 -18.04 21.10
N LYS A 263 -6.64 -17.70 20.50
CA LYS A 263 -5.96 -16.43 20.72
C LYS A 263 -5.94 -15.60 19.45
N MET A 264 -6.50 -14.39 19.50
CA MET A 264 -6.22 -13.39 18.47
C MET A 264 -4.78 -12.90 18.66
N MET A 265 -3.93 -13.11 17.66
CA MET A 265 -2.64 -12.46 17.55
C MET A 265 -2.85 -11.12 16.86
N LEU A 266 -2.28 -10.05 17.39
CA LEU A 266 -2.34 -8.70 16.85
C LEU A 266 -0.93 -8.12 16.88
N TRP A 267 -0.47 -7.66 15.73
CA TRP A 267 0.91 -7.24 15.47
C TRP A 267 0.95 -6.05 14.50
N ALA A 268 2.13 -5.48 14.27
CA ALA A 268 2.35 -4.48 13.20
C ALA A 268 3.11 -5.10 12.02
N LEU A 269 2.55 -5.02 10.81
CA LEU A 269 3.28 -5.31 9.57
C LEU A 269 3.88 -4.01 9.03
N CYS A 270 5.17 -4.03 8.68
CA CYS A 270 5.92 -2.84 8.30
C CYS A 270 6.62 -3.00 6.94
N PHE A 271 6.70 -1.91 6.19
CA PHE A 271 7.55 -1.80 4.99
C PHE A 271 8.14 -0.40 4.87
N ALA A 272 9.10 -0.23 3.98
CA ALA A 272 9.67 1.05 3.59
C ALA A 272 9.59 1.27 2.09
N THR A 273 9.50 2.53 1.68
CA THR A 273 9.44 2.96 0.28
C THR A 273 10.47 4.05 0.06
N LYS A 274 11.33 3.89 -0.95
CA LYS A 274 12.24 4.97 -1.37
C LYS A 274 11.42 6.09 -2.01
N ASN A 275 11.76 7.34 -1.69
CA ASN A 275 11.12 8.50 -2.30
C ASN A 275 11.41 8.46 -3.81
N ARG A 276 10.39 8.75 -4.62
CA ARG A 276 10.55 8.86 -6.09
C ARG A 276 10.87 10.29 -6.51
N ILE A 277 10.47 11.26 -5.68
CA ILE A 277 10.65 12.69 -5.92
C ILE A 277 11.54 13.22 -4.79
N SER A 278 12.66 13.84 -5.15
CA SER A 278 13.65 14.37 -4.20
C SER A 278 13.32 15.80 -3.79
N PHE A 279 13.30 16.06 -2.49
CA PHE A 279 13.16 17.41 -1.92
C PHE A 279 14.38 17.80 -1.06
N ARG A 280 15.52 17.12 -1.27
CA ARG A 280 16.79 17.36 -0.55
C ARG A 280 17.32 18.79 -0.71
N HIS A 281 16.97 19.48 -1.80
CA HIS A 281 17.30 20.91 -2.00
C HIS A 281 16.64 21.84 -0.97
N LEU A 282 15.64 21.37 -0.23
CA LEU A 282 14.97 22.10 0.86
C LEU A 282 15.50 21.75 2.25
N ASP A 283 16.54 20.91 2.38
CA ASP A 283 17.08 20.47 3.69
C ASP A 283 17.57 21.62 4.57
N LEU A 284 18.16 22.64 3.95
CA LEU A 284 18.74 23.80 4.63
C LEU A 284 17.70 24.87 4.98
N ILE A 285 16.44 24.68 4.58
CA ILE A 285 15.34 25.60 4.85
C ILE A 285 14.54 25.05 6.02
N SER A 286 14.60 25.76 7.16
CA SER A 286 13.90 25.39 8.39
C SER A 286 12.63 26.21 8.65
N ASP A 287 12.21 27.05 7.70
CA ASP A 287 11.10 27.99 7.87
C ASP A 287 9.78 27.26 8.18
N THR A 288 9.23 27.53 9.36
CA THR A 288 7.91 27.04 9.78
C THR A 288 6.99 28.19 10.15
N THR A 289 5.69 27.95 9.96
CA THR A 289 4.61 28.85 10.39
C THR A 289 4.06 28.37 11.72
N PRO A 290 4.05 29.19 12.79
CA PRO A 290 3.40 28.85 14.04
C PRO A 290 1.92 28.50 13.83
N ILE A 291 1.40 27.51 14.56
CA ILE A 291 0.03 27.03 14.36
C ILE A 291 -1.03 28.11 14.64
N SER A 292 -0.70 29.12 15.47
CA SER A 292 -1.53 30.30 15.71
C SER A 292 -1.80 31.10 14.44
N ASP A 293 -0.83 31.10 13.52
CA ASP A 293 -0.73 32.04 12.42
C ASP A 293 -1.28 31.43 11.12
N ILE A 294 -1.43 30.09 11.08
CA ILE A 294 -2.08 29.36 9.98
C ILE A 294 -3.58 29.71 9.95
N PRO A 295 -4.08 30.41 8.92
CA PRO A 295 -5.46 30.88 8.88
C PRO A 295 -6.48 29.72 8.84
N LEU A 296 -7.60 29.88 9.55
CA LEU A 296 -8.63 28.82 9.64
C LEU A 296 -9.18 28.37 8.27
N HIS A 297 -9.16 29.24 7.26
CA HIS A 297 -9.63 28.89 5.91
C HIS A 297 -8.73 27.87 5.20
N GLN A 298 -7.45 27.71 5.60
CA GLN A 298 -6.55 26.71 5.00
C GLN A 298 -6.91 25.25 5.34
N TYR A 299 -7.77 25.06 6.35
CA TYR A 299 -8.27 23.76 6.78
C TYR A 299 -9.61 23.35 6.15
N LEU A 300 -10.13 24.18 5.24
CA LEU A 300 -11.44 24.03 4.61
C LEU A 300 -11.32 24.19 3.08
N PRO A 301 -12.25 23.63 2.29
CA PRO A 301 -12.24 23.86 0.85
C PRO A 301 -12.71 25.29 0.57
N ASN A 302 -11.99 25.99 -0.30
CA ASN A 302 -12.36 27.32 -0.78
C ASN A 302 -13.04 27.25 -2.17
N HIS A 303 -13.35 28.39 -2.80
CA HIS A 303 -13.99 28.40 -4.13
C HIS A 303 -13.10 27.74 -5.20
N VAL A 304 -11.79 27.96 -5.16
CA VAL A 304 -10.80 27.37 -6.07
C VAL A 304 -10.78 25.85 -5.95
N ASP A 305 -10.89 25.28 -4.75
CA ASP A 305 -10.99 23.81 -4.58
C ASP A 305 -12.21 23.21 -5.30
N TYR A 306 -13.34 23.92 -5.31
CA TYR A 306 -14.55 23.46 -6.03
C TYR A 306 -14.46 23.70 -7.54
N GLU A 307 -13.81 24.76 -8.00
CA GLU A 307 -13.53 25.00 -9.41
C GLU A 307 -12.56 23.93 -9.97
N LEU A 308 -11.45 23.68 -9.28
CA LEU A 308 -10.51 22.61 -9.62
C LEU A 308 -11.15 21.22 -9.51
N LEU A 309 -12.08 20.98 -8.57
CA LEU A 309 -12.86 19.75 -8.55
C LEU A 309 -13.74 19.62 -9.80
N ARG A 310 -14.44 20.69 -10.19
CA ARG A 310 -15.27 20.72 -11.39
C ARG A 310 -14.45 20.46 -12.65
N ASP A 311 -13.30 21.10 -12.82
CA ASP A 311 -12.42 20.90 -13.98
C ASP A 311 -11.91 19.46 -14.08
N ARG A 312 -11.57 18.84 -12.93
CA ARG A 312 -11.23 17.41 -12.85
C ARG A 312 -12.40 16.51 -13.26
N MET A 313 -13.61 16.83 -12.83
CA MET A 313 -14.82 16.09 -13.24
C MET A 313 -15.11 16.24 -14.73
N GLU A 314 -14.99 17.45 -15.29
CA GLU A 314 -15.14 17.70 -16.73
C GLU A 314 -14.10 16.93 -17.55
N ASN A 315 -12.86 16.84 -17.07
CA ASN A 315 -11.83 16.03 -17.71
C ASN A 315 -12.16 14.52 -17.73
N ILE A 316 -12.69 13.99 -16.62
CA ILE A 316 -13.18 12.60 -16.56
C ILE A 316 -14.34 12.39 -17.55
N VAL A 317 -15.31 13.32 -17.59
CA VAL A 317 -16.43 13.25 -18.54
C VAL A 317 -15.94 13.30 -20.00
N GLN A 318 -15.00 14.18 -20.34
CA GLN A 318 -14.40 14.25 -21.68
C GLN A 318 -13.73 12.92 -22.08
N ARG A 319 -12.94 12.32 -21.18
CA ARG A 319 -12.31 11.00 -21.41
C ARG A 319 -13.35 9.90 -21.63
N LEU A 320 -14.39 9.86 -20.81
CA LEU A 320 -15.47 8.87 -20.92
C LEU A 320 -16.28 9.05 -22.22
N VAL A 321 -16.71 10.28 -22.53
CA VAL A 321 -17.46 10.59 -23.76
C VAL A 321 -16.66 10.26 -25.02
N LYS A 322 -15.35 10.55 -25.04
CA LYS A 322 -14.45 10.12 -26.12
C LYS A 322 -14.34 8.60 -26.24
N GLY A 323 -14.36 7.87 -25.12
CA GLY A 323 -14.36 6.41 -25.09
C GLY A 323 -15.69 5.78 -25.53
N ILE A 324 -16.82 6.46 -25.28
CA ILE A 324 -18.17 6.00 -25.63
C ILE A 324 -18.47 6.28 -27.11
N LEU A 325 -18.14 7.48 -27.63
CA LEU A 325 -18.36 7.87 -29.03
C LEU A 325 -17.04 8.16 -29.77
N PRO A 326 -16.16 7.16 -29.95
CA PRO A 326 -14.86 7.34 -30.58
C PRO A 326 -14.95 7.74 -32.07
N SER A 327 -16.05 7.42 -32.75
CA SER A 327 -16.32 7.87 -34.13
C SER A 327 -16.62 9.37 -34.26
N TYR A 328 -17.01 10.03 -33.17
CA TYR A 328 -17.36 11.46 -33.13
C TYR A 328 -16.29 12.32 -32.46
N PHE A 329 -15.70 11.81 -31.38
CA PHE A 329 -14.74 12.54 -30.56
C PHE A 329 -13.34 11.92 -30.54
N GLY A 330 -13.08 10.93 -31.41
CA GLY A 330 -11.78 10.25 -31.53
C GLY A 330 -10.61 11.20 -31.79
N ASP A 331 -10.81 12.19 -32.65
CA ASP A 331 -9.79 13.19 -33.01
C ASP A 331 -9.67 14.33 -31.99
N MET A 332 -10.60 14.46 -31.04
CA MET A 332 -10.51 15.51 -30.01
C MET A 332 -9.35 15.22 -29.04
N SER A 333 -8.45 16.18 -28.87
CA SER A 333 -7.49 16.14 -27.78
C SER A 333 -8.21 16.37 -26.46
N VAL A 334 -8.17 15.38 -25.57
CA VAL A 334 -8.61 15.52 -24.18
C VAL A 334 -7.34 15.66 -23.34
N PRO A 335 -7.16 16.75 -22.58
CA PRO A 335 -5.98 16.93 -21.75
C PRO A 335 -5.80 15.72 -20.81
N GLN A 336 -4.60 15.16 -20.73
CA GLN A 336 -4.29 14.25 -19.64
C GLN A 336 -4.04 15.09 -18.38
N ILE A 337 -4.29 14.52 -17.19
CA ILE A 337 -3.76 15.13 -15.96
C ILE A 337 -2.25 15.20 -16.12
N GLN A 338 -1.69 16.39 -15.93
CA GLN A 338 -0.26 16.65 -15.91
C GLN A 338 0.11 17.36 -14.61
N HIS A 339 1.31 17.10 -14.13
CA HIS A 339 1.96 17.81 -13.03
C HIS A 339 3.47 17.62 -13.18
N GLN A 340 4.25 18.46 -12.52
CA GLN A 340 5.70 18.54 -12.68
C GLN A 340 6.45 17.22 -12.39
N TYR A 341 5.86 16.31 -11.59
CA TYR A 341 6.48 15.05 -11.19
C TYR A 341 5.87 13.79 -11.85
N MET A 342 5.30 13.93 -13.05
CA MET A 342 4.62 12.83 -13.75
C MET A 342 5.57 11.67 -14.13
N ASN A 343 6.84 11.97 -14.41
CA ASN A 343 7.84 11.00 -14.85
C ASN A 343 8.24 10.07 -13.69
N GLU A 344 8.65 10.68 -12.57
CA GLU A 344 8.99 10.09 -11.28
C GLU A 344 7.80 9.29 -10.72
N SER A 345 6.60 9.85 -10.81
CA SER A 345 5.36 9.19 -10.42
C SER A 345 5.03 7.97 -11.29
N SER A 346 5.54 7.91 -12.52
CA SER A 346 5.43 6.77 -13.42
C SER A 346 6.54 5.73 -13.21
N MET A 347 7.62 6.03 -12.48
CA MET A 347 8.65 5.04 -12.15
C MET A 347 8.11 3.97 -11.20
N LYS A 348 8.66 2.75 -11.30
CA LYS A 348 8.37 1.67 -10.35
C LYS A 348 8.99 2.00 -8.99
N SER A 349 8.22 1.89 -7.92
CA SER A 349 8.73 2.12 -6.55
C SER A 349 9.66 1.00 -6.08
N GLU A 350 10.77 1.39 -5.45
CA GLU A 350 11.57 0.49 -4.61
C GLU A 350 10.89 0.34 -3.25
N ILE A 351 10.56 -0.91 -2.87
CA ILE A 351 9.82 -1.25 -1.63
C ILE A 351 10.54 -2.39 -0.92
N VAL A 352 10.84 -2.18 0.37
CA VAL A 352 11.51 -3.14 1.26
C VAL A 352 10.52 -3.58 2.34
N ASN A 353 10.19 -4.86 2.38
CA ASN A 353 9.33 -5.42 3.42
C ASN A 353 10.14 -5.63 4.72
N LEU A 354 9.76 -4.97 5.81
CA LEU A 354 10.44 -5.04 7.10
C LEU A 354 9.90 -6.18 7.98
N GLY A 355 8.81 -6.82 7.56
CA GLY A 355 8.16 -7.94 8.24
C GLY A 355 7.25 -7.51 9.40
N VAL A 356 6.93 -8.47 10.26
CA VAL A 356 6.03 -8.26 11.40
C VAL A 356 6.80 -8.01 12.69
N ILE A 357 6.54 -6.84 13.29
CA ILE A 357 6.94 -6.52 14.67
C ILE A 357 5.90 -7.14 15.60
N LYS A 358 6.34 -8.03 16.51
CA LYS A 358 5.45 -8.85 17.35
C LYS A 358 4.82 -8.12 18.55
N GLU A 359 4.85 -6.79 18.54
CA GLU A 359 4.30 -5.94 19.57
C GLU A 359 2.81 -5.68 19.36
N ASN A 360 2.09 -5.28 20.42
CA ASN A 360 0.65 -5.03 20.33
C ASN A 360 0.34 -3.57 19.92
N PRO A 361 -0.01 -3.29 18.65
CA PRO A 361 -0.29 -1.95 18.17
C PRO A 361 -1.57 -1.33 18.72
N ALA A 362 -2.42 -2.06 19.45
CA ALA A 362 -3.58 -1.51 20.15
C ALA A 362 -3.26 -0.99 21.55
N SER A 363 -1.98 -1.07 21.97
CA SER A 363 -1.49 -0.58 23.27
C SER A 363 -0.46 0.52 23.08
N THR A 364 -0.44 1.50 23.99
CA THR A 364 0.56 2.59 23.97
C THR A 364 1.98 2.03 24.05
N ARG A 365 2.24 1.09 24.98
CA ARG A 365 3.54 0.41 25.11
C ARG A 365 3.96 -0.28 23.81
N GLY A 366 3.10 -1.12 23.22
CA GLY A 366 3.44 -1.81 21.98
C GLY A 366 3.67 -0.84 20.81
N THR A 367 2.93 0.28 20.76
CA THR A 367 3.15 1.33 19.76
C THR A 367 4.50 2.03 19.95
N ILE A 368 4.91 2.32 21.18
CA ILE A 368 6.24 2.86 21.50
C ILE A 368 7.34 1.89 21.05
N GLU A 369 7.22 0.60 21.35
CA GLU A 369 8.21 -0.40 20.93
C GLU A 369 8.24 -0.62 19.40
N ILE A 370 7.09 -0.51 18.71
CA ILE A 370 7.02 -0.46 17.24
C ILE A 370 7.79 0.75 16.71
N LEU A 371 7.55 1.95 17.26
CA LEU A 371 8.24 3.15 16.80
C LEU A 371 9.74 3.10 17.12
N LYS A 372 10.17 2.59 18.28
CA LYS A 372 11.59 2.36 18.59
C LYS A 372 12.26 1.42 17.58
N PHE A 373 11.60 0.32 17.21
CA PHE A 373 12.10 -0.56 16.15
C PHE A 373 12.20 0.17 14.81
N LEU A 374 11.23 1.00 14.45
CA LEU A 374 11.29 1.81 13.22
C LEU A 374 12.36 2.92 13.29
N ASN A 375 12.66 3.44 14.49
CA ASN A 375 13.64 4.49 14.72
C ASN A 375 15.08 4.06 14.38
N GLN A 376 15.40 2.76 14.35
CA GLN A 376 16.71 2.28 13.89
C GLN A 376 17.03 2.69 12.44
N TYR A 377 15.99 2.91 11.62
CA TYR A 377 16.08 3.33 10.23
C TYR A 377 16.05 4.86 10.06
N VAL A 378 16.01 5.64 11.15
CA VAL A 378 16.17 7.09 11.08
C VAL A 378 17.66 7.40 10.86
N PRO A 379 18.03 8.17 9.82
CA PRO A 379 19.39 8.69 9.61
C PRO A 379 19.77 9.71 10.67
N MET A 380 21.06 9.81 10.99
CA MET A 380 21.61 10.94 11.75
C MET A 380 22.40 11.90 10.85
N ASP A 381 22.38 13.19 11.16
CA ASP A 381 23.24 14.19 10.51
C ASP A 381 24.65 14.26 11.15
N ILE A 382 25.48 15.19 10.66
CA ILE A 382 26.82 15.47 11.21
C ILE A 382 26.83 15.90 12.70
N ASN A 383 25.70 16.36 13.24
CA ASN A 383 25.53 16.82 14.62
C ASN A 383 24.83 15.78 15.51
N GLU A 384 24.77 14.51 15.05
CA GLU A 384 24.03 13.41 15.67
C GLU A 384 22.52 13.68 15.84
N GLN A 385 21.96 14.63 15.07
CA GLN A 385 20.53 14.95 15.12
C GLN A 385 19.71 14.02 14.21
N PRO A 386 18.55 13.53 14.68
CA PRO A 386 17.67 12.68 13.88
C PRO A 386 17.12 13.38 12.63
N TYR A 387 17.49 12.89 11.45
CA TYR A 387 16.94 13.39 10.18
C TYR A 387 15.49 12.94 10.00
N HIS A 388 14.58 13.89 9.90
CA HIS A 388 13.13 13.62 9.81
C HIS A 388 12.75 12.83 8.56
N ILE A 389 12.12 11.66 8.76
CA ILE A 389 11.50 10.81 7.73
C ILE A 389 10.02 10.55 8.05
N LEU A 390 9.20 10.34 7.01
CA LEU A 390 7.77 10.05 7.19
C LEU A 390 7.53 8.62 7.67
N VAL A 391 6.58 8.45 8.60
CA VAL A 391 6.01 7.15 8.97
C VAL A 391 4.50 7.14 8.66
N ASN A 392 4.14 6.35 7.66
CA ASN A 392 2.82 6.30 7.05
C ASN A 392 1.93 5.25 7.72
N GLY A 393 0.63 5.52 7.85
CA GLY A 393 -0.33 4.52 8.33
C GLY A 393 -1.78 4.90 8.10
N ASP A 394 -2.68 3.98 8.45
CA ASP A 394 -4.12 4.25 8.52
C ASP A 394 -4.47 5.23 9.66
N GLN A 395 -5.74 5.61 9.75
CA GLN A 395 -6.21 6.56 10.76
C GLN A 395 -6.01 6.07 12.20
N LEU A 396 -6.11 4.78 12.51
CA LEU A 396 -5.86 4.29 13.87
C LEU A 396 -4.37 4.20 14.19
N SER A 397 -3.55 3.83 13.21
CA SER A 397 -2.11 3.73 13.40
C SER A 397 -1.49 5.11 13.62
N VAL A 398 -1.84 6.11 12.81
CA VAL A 398 -1.30 7.47 12.94
C VAL A 398 -1.74 8.16 14.23
N GLU A 399 -3.00 7.98 14.65
CA GLU A 399 -3.49 8.47 15.95
C GLU A 399 -2.60 7.95 17.10
N ARG A 400 -2.33 6.64 17.13
CA ARG A 400 -1.48 6.03 18.15
C ARG A 400 0.00 6.41 18.02
N MET A 401 0.51 6.64 16.81
CA MET A 401 1.88 7.13 16.61
C MET A 401 2.07 8.53 17.23
N VAL A 402 1.08 9.41 17.07
CA VAL A 402 1.09 10.75 17.71
C VAL A 402 1.02 10.60 19.23
N GLU A 403 0.12 9.79 19.77
CA GLU A 403 0.03 9.54 21.22
C GLU A 403 1.33 8.95 21.80
N ALA A 404 1.97 8.02 21.08
CA ALA A 404 3.24 7.41 21.48
C ALA A 404 4.39 8.43 21.48
N LYS A 405 4.46 9.34 20.49
CA LYS A 405 5.45 10.43 20.49
C LYS A 405 5.24 11.40 21.66
N ILE A 406 4.00 11.80 21.93
CA ILE A 406 3.68 12.67 23.09
C ILE A 406 4.09 12.00 24.40
N ALA A 407 3.83 10.70 24.55
CA ALA A 407 4.24 9.93 25.74
C ALA A 407 5.76 9.80 25.92
N MET A 408 6.54 10.03 24.86
CA MET A 408 8.02 10.00 24.85
C MET A 408 8.66 11.40 24.83
N SER A 409 7.88 12.50 24.86
CA SER A 409 8.38 13.88 24.76
C SER A 409 9.44 14.22 25.81
N TYR A 410 9.19 13.86 27.08
CA TYR A 410 10.11 14.05 28.21
C TYR A 410 11.27 13.04 28.29
N GLY A 411 11.63 12.38 27.19
CA GLY A 411 12.78 11.47 27.15
C GLY A 411 14.11 12.22 27.15
N ASN A 412 15.05 11.85 28.03
CA ASN A 412 16.36 12.52 28.19
C ASN A 412 17.30 12.42 26.96
N ASP A 413 16.91 11.73 25.89
CA ASP A 413 17.73 11.40 24.73
C ASP A 413 16.88 11.61 23.46
N PRO A 414 17.31 12.45 22.49
CA PRO A 414 16.56 12.71 21.25
C PRO A 414 16.18 11.45 20.47
N SER A 415 17.02 10.42 20.49
CA SER A 415 16.73 9.13 19.83
C SER A 415 15.60 8.36 20.53
N HIS A 416 15.49 8.48 21.86
CA HIS A 416 14.38 7.93 22.64
C HIS A 416 13.09 8.75 22.52
N ARG A 417 13.17 10.04 22.19
CA ARG A 417 12.01 10.92 21.94
C ARG A 417 11.30 10.64 20.61
N LEU A 418 11.86 9.78 19.75
CA LEU A 418 11.29 9.39 18.45
C LEU A 418 11.04 10.59 17.51
N THR A 419 11.83 11.66 17.65
CA THR A 419 11.66 12.94 16.92
C THR A 419 11.71 12.73 15.40
N GLY A 420 12.70 11.96 14.93
CA GLY A 420 12.94 11.63 13.51
C GLY A 420 11.79 10.97 12.74
N LEU A 421 10.75 10.44 13.41
CA LEU A 421 9.59 9.79 12.75
C LEU A 421 8.38 10.74 12.69
N ILE A 422 8.01 11.22 11.50
CA ILE A 422 6.86 12.14 11.32
C ILE A 422 5.60 11.37 10.87
N PRO A 423 4.54 11.25 11.71
CA PRO A 423 3.36 10.47 11.35
C PRO A 423 2.51 11.10 10.25
N ARG A 424 2.18 10.34 9.19
CA ARG A 424 1.44 10.82 8.01
C ARG A 424 0.22 9.91 7.68
N PRO A 425 -1.02 10.43 7.71
CA PRO A 425 -2.24 9.66 7.42
C PRO A 425 -2.36 9.32 5.93
N GLN A 426 -2.73 8.08 5.62
CA GLN A 426 -2.80 7.56 4.25
C GLN A 426 -4.21 7.56 3.63
N GLY A 427 -4.26 7.40 2.30
CA GLY A 427 -5.42 7.78 1.48
C GLY A 427 -6.44 6.67 1.17
N PHE A 428 -6.09 5.38 1.24
CA PHE A 428 -7.02 4.32 0.87
C PHE A 428 -8.15 4.14 1.91
N HIS A 429 -7.81 4.10 3.20
CA HIS A 429 -8.83 4.00 4.26
C HIS A 429 -9.72 5.26 4.34
N LYS A 430 -9.16 6.44 4.01
CA LYS A 430 -9.93 7.69 3.83
C LYS A 430 -11.03 7.52 2.79
N ARG A 431 -10.67 7.14 1.56
CA ARG A 431 -11.63 6.95 0.45
C ARG A 431 -12.65 5.85 0.75
N CYS A 432 -12.24 4.78 1.44
CA CYS A 432 -13.18 3.74 1.89
C CYS A 432 -14.31 4.30 2.78
N ILE A 433 -14.04 5.33 3.58
CA ILE A 433 -15.07 6.01 4.38
C ILE A 433 -15.94 6.93 3.52
N ILE A 434 -15.37 7.78 2.67
CA ILE A 434 -16.17 8.64 1.76
C ILE A 434 -17.07 7.81 0.83
N LEU A 435 -16.60 6.63 0.43
CA LEU A 435 -17.39 5.64 -0.32
C LEU A 435 -18.47 4.96 0.55
N GLN A 436 -18.20 4.72 1.84
CA GLN A 436 -19.21 4.25 2.81
C GLN A 436 -20.29 5.30 3.05
N ASP A 437 -19.95 6.58 3.14
CA ASP A 437 -20.93 7.66 3.27
C ASP A 437 -21.76 7.84 2.00
N SER A 438 -21.14 7.68 0.82
CA SER A 438 -21.85 7.62 -0.46
C SER A 438 -22.84 6.45 -0.51
N MET A 439 -22.47 5.27 0.02
CA MET A 439 -23.38 4.13 0.18
C MET A 439 -24.49 4.42 1.20
N ASN A 440 -24.17 5.01 2.35
CA ASN A 440 -25.16 5.37 3.37
C ASN A 440 -26.21 6.36 2.81
N MET A 441 -25.77 7.29 1.96
CA MET A 441 -26.62 8.29 1.32
C MET A 441 -27.53 7.69 0.23
N LEU A 442 -27.02 6.78 -0.61
CA LEU A 442 -27.68 6.37 -1.86
C LEU A 442 -28.15 4.90 -1.91
N TYR A 443 -27.60 4.01 -1.08
CA TYR A 443 -27.81 2.56 -1.20
C TYR A 443 -28.73 2.02 -0.11
N HIS A 444 -30.03 1.92 -0.41
CA HIS A 444 -31.01 1.37 0.53
C HIS A 444 -31.89 0.27 -0.09
N GLY A 445 -32.06 -0.85 0.64
CA GLY A 445 -32.68 -2.07 0.12
C GLY A 445 -34.18 -1.98 -0.22
N GLY A 446 -34.87 -1.03 0.41
CA GLY A 446 -36.28 -0.74 0.12
C GLY A 446 -36.55 -0.20 -1.29
N ASN A 447 -35.51 0.16 -2.04
CA ASN A 447 -35.61 0.79 -3.36
C ASN A 447 -35.44 -0.22 -4.51
N ILE A 448 -35.55 -1.52 -4.24
CA ILE A 448 -35.39 -2.59 -5.24
C ILE A 448 -36.32 -2.45 -6.46
N ALA A 449 -37.51 -1.89 -6.25
CA ALA A 449 -38.52 -1.65 -7.29
C ALA A 449 -38.43 -0.25 -7.93
N ASP A 450 -37.52 0.63 -7.47
CA ASP A 450 -37.45 2.03 -7.89
C ASP A 450 -36.41 2.21 -9.01
N PRO A 451 -36.80 2.41 -10.28
CA PRO A 451 -35.87 2.61 -11.39
C PRO A 451 -35.00 3.85 -11.18
N GLY A 452 -33.74 3.80 -11.61
CA GLY A 452 -32.74 4.85 -11.36
C GLY A 452 -32.04 4.79 -10.00
N SER A 453 -32.62 4.14 -8.98
CA SER A 453 -31.96 4.03 -7.68
C SER A 453 -30.73 3.11 -7.72
N LEU A 454 -29.69 3.43 -6.93
CA LEU A 454 -28.44 2.67 -6.88
C LEU A 454 -28.65 1.20 -6.46
N PHE A 455 -29.59 0.95 -5.56
CA PHE A 455 -29.95 -0.42 -5.16
C PHE A 455 -30.66 -1.18 -6.29
N HIS A 456 -31.54 -0.52 -7.05
CA HIS A 456 -32.16 -1.11 -8.23
C HIS A 456 -31.13 -1.40 -9.33
N ILE A 457 -30.24 -0.45 -9.64
CA ILE A 457 -29.11 -0.61 -10.58
C ILE A 457 -28.25 -1.82 -10.20
N ARG A 458 -27.83 -1.91 -8.92
CA ARG A 458 -27.04 -3.03 -8.37
C ARG A 458 -27.67 -4.39 -8.67
N ASN A 459 -28.99 -4.51 -8.53
CA ASN A 459 -29.70 -5.77 -8.78
C ASN A 459 -29.91 -6.02 -10.28
N LYS A 460 -30.35 -5.01 -11.04
CA LYS A 460 -30.64 -5.11 -12.48
C LYS A 460 -29.41 -5.44 -13.32
N PHE A 461 -28.24 -4.92 -12.93
CA PHE A 461 -26.94 -5.16 -13.56
C PHE A 461 -26.09 -6.20 -12.83
N ASN A 462 -26.69 -6.94 -11.88
CA ASN A 462 -26.15 -8.17 -11.30
C ASN A 462 -24.81 -7.99 -10.53
N PHE A 463 -24.63 -6.86 -9.84
CA PHE A 463 -23.52 -6.57 -8.93
C PHE A 463 -23.67 -7.35 -7.58
N ARG A 464 -23.73 -8.69 -7.67
CA ARG A 464 -24.07 -9.60 -6.55
C ARG A 464 -23.16 -9.47 -5.34
N ASN A 465 -21.89 -9.15 -5.56
CA ASN A 465 -20.87 -9.11 -4.50
C ASN A 465 -20.85 -7.78 -3.72
N VAL A 466 -21.64 -6.77 -4.14
CA VAL A 466 -21.84 -5.53 -3.38
C VAL A 466 -22.62 -5.83 -2.11
N LYS A 467 -22.08 -5.34 -0.98
CA LYS A 467 -22.65 -5.36 0.37
C LYS A 467 -22.77 -3.92 0.89
N SER A 468 -23.58 -3.70 1.91
CA SER A 468 -23.73 -2.36 2.52
C SER A 468 -22.47 -1.88 3.27
N LYS A 469 -21.63 -2.81 3.76
CA LYS A 469 -20.36 -2.51 4.42
C LYS A 469 -19.22 -2.52 3.40
N VAL A 470 -18.70 -1.33 3.08
CA VAL A 470 -17.74 -1.09 2.00
C VAL A 470 -16.42 -1.83 2.24
N SER A 471 -15.90 -1.84 3.47
CA SER A 471 -14.64 -2.54 3.82
C SER A 471 -14.61 -4.02 3.40
N ASP A 472 -15.78 -4.66 3.27
CA ASP A 472 -15.92 -6.09 3.02
C ASP A 472 -16.03 -6.41 1.51
N CYS A 473 -16.03 -5.38 0.65
CA CYS A 473 -16.25 -5.49 -0.80
C CYS A 473 -15.82 -4.25 -1.62
N VAL A 474 -14.85 -3.45 -1.15
CA VAL A 474 -14.48 -2.12 -1.69
C VAL A 474 -14.50 -2.04 -3.23
N ASN A 475 -13.75 -2.93 -3.90
CA ASN A 475 -13.68 -2.95 -5.37
C ASN A 475 -15.04 -3.09 -6.04
N HIS A 476 -15.94 -3.91 -5.52
CA HIS A 476 -17.28 -4.10 -6.08
C HIS A 476 -18.20 -2.89 -5.88
N VAL A 477 -17.96 -2.11 -4.82
CA VAL A 477 -18.68 -0.85 -4.59
C VAL A 477 -18.16 0.23 -5.55
N VAL A 478 -16.83 0.30 -5.75
CA VAL A 478 -16.22 1.16 -6.78
C VAL A 478 -16.73 0.79 -8.18
N ASP A 479 -16.74 -0.50 -8.54
CA ASP A 479 -17.28 -0.98 -9.82
C ASP A 479 -18.73 -0.53 -10.04
N LEU A 480 -19.56 -0.54 -8.99
CA LEU A 480 -20.96 -0.12 -9.03
C LEU A 480 -21.10 1.41 -9.20
N PHE A 481 -20.32 2.21 -8.46
CA PHE A 481 -20.36 3.68 -8.58
C PHE A 481 -19.83 4.17 -9.94
N ASN A 482 -18.74 3.56 -10.44
CA ASN A 482 -18.21 3.86 -11.77
C ASN A 482 -19.25 3.52 -12.84
N PHE A 483 -19.84 2.32 -12.80
CA PHE A 483 -20.88 1.92 -13.74
C PHE A 483 -22.13 2.82 -13.70
N ALA A 484 -22.59 3.18 -12.50
CA ALA A 484 -23.74 4.06 -12.34
C ALA A 484 -23.46 5.48 -12.86
N GLY A 485 -22.27 6.03 -12.56
CA GLY A 485 -21.82 7.32 -13.06
C GLY A 485 -21.68 7.35 -14.59
N GLU A 486 -21.01 6.36 -15.16
CA GLU A 486 -20.90 6.17 -16.62
C GLU A 486 -22.27 6.03 -17.29
N GLY A 487 -23.19 5.26 -16.70
CA GLY A 487 -24.56 5.13 -17.17
C GLY A 487 -25.36 6.44 -17.13
N CYS A 488 -25.22 7.22 -16.07
CA CYS A 488 -25.78 8.57 -15.95
C CYS A 488 -25.20 9.54 -17.00
N ILE A 489 -23.90 9.48 -17.26
CA ILE A 489 -23.26 10.25 -18.35
C ILE A 489 -23.84 9.83 -19.70
N CYS A 490 -24.03 8.52 -19.95
CA CYS A 490 -24.63 8.03 -21.20
C CYS A 490 -26.07 8.53 -21.40
N LEU A 491 -26.89 8.58 -20.34
CA LEU A 491 -28.25 9.14 -20.39
C LEU A 491 -28.23 10.63 -20.79
N LEU A 492 -27.40 11.43 -20.12
CA LEU A 492 -27.25 12.86 -20.42
C LEU A 492 -26.68 13.11 -21.82
N LEU A 493 -25.69 12.32 -22.24
CA LEU A 493 -25.11 12.37 -23.59
C LEU A 493 -26.17 12.10 -24.66
N CYS A 494 -26.98 11.05 -24.49
CA CYS A 494 -28.07 10.73 -25.42
C CYS A 494 -29.15 11.83 -25.44
N LYS A 495 -29.41 12.49 -24.31
CA LYS A 495 -30.30 13.66 -24.27
C LYS A 495 -29.71 14.85 -25.04
N PHE A 496 -28.48 15.25 -24.74
CA PHE A 496 -27.84 16.43 -25.35
C PHE A 496 -27.59 16.27 -26.85
N LEU A 497 -27.32 15.05 -27.32
CA LEU A 497 -27.06 14.72 -28.74
C LEU A 497 -28.29 14.19 -29.48
N ASN A 498 -29.46 14.20 -28.83
CA ASN A 498 -30.74 13.71 -29.35
C ASN A 498 -30.68 12.29 -29.95
N MET A 499 -30.02 11.37 -29.24
CA MET A 499 -29.85 9.96 -29.62
C MET A 499 -30.85 9.08 -28.87
N SER A 500 -31.34 7.99 -29.48
CA SER A 500 -32.15 6.99 -28.78
C SER A 500 -31.31 6.18 -27.79
N ASN A 501 -30.08 5.82 -28.19
CA ASN A 501 -29.09 5.08 -27.41
C ASN A 501 -27.65 5.36 -27.90
N ILE A 502 -26.64 4.85 -27.19
CA ILE A 502 -25.22 5.15 -27.46
C ILE A 502 -24.63 4.54 -28.74
N ASP A 503 -25.31 3.61 -29.42
CA ASP A 503 -24.85 3.11 -30.73
C ASP A 503 -25.26 4.04 -31.90
N GLU A 504 -26.11 5.05 -31.64
CA GLU A 504 -26.63 5.92 -32.69
C GLU A 504 -25.71 7.11 -32.98
N ASN A 505 -25.86 7.65 -34.18
CA ASN A 505 -25.20 8.87 -34.60
C ASN A 505 -25.92 10.09 -33.99
N PRO A 506 -25.21 11.02 -33.30
CA PRO A 506 -25.72 12.33 -32.92
C PRO A 506 -26.48 13.01 -34.06
N VAL A 507 -27.70 13.46 -33.77
CA VAL A 507 -28.46 14.29 -34.72
C VAL A 507 -27.99 15.74 -34.53
N PRO A 508 -27.58 16.46 -35.59
CA PRO A 508 -27.14 17.85 -35.45
C PRO A 508 -28.19 18.70 -34.75
N LEU A 509 -27.79 19.39 -33.67
CA LEU A 509 -28.65 20.32 -32.95
C LEU A 509 -29.01 21.51 -33.84
N VAL A 510 -30.14 21.43 -34.52
CA VAL A 510 -30.72 22.56 -35.26
C VAL A 510 -31.22 23.60 -34.26
N GLY A 511 -30.36 24.57 -33.92
CA GLY A 511 -30.73 25.83 -33.30
C GLY A 511 -31.42 25.76 -31.93
N SER A 512 -30.78 25.16 -30.92
CA SER A 512 -31.21 25.39 -29.53
C SER A 512 -30.61 26.70 -29.00
N THR A 513 -31.36 27.79 -29.11
CA THR A 513 -31.08 29.04 -28.39
C THR A 513 -31.02 28.76 -26.88
N ARG A 514 -30.02 29.30 -26.18
CA ARG A 514 -30.04 29.37 -24.71
C ARG A 514 -31.27 30.18 -24.28
N GLY A 515 -32.36 29.48 -23.97
CA GLY A 515 -33.61 30.10 -23.56
C GLY A 515 -33.44 30.81 -22.22
N SER A 516 -33.57 32.13 -22.21
CA SER A 516 -33.73 32.91 -21.00
C SER A 516 -35.12 32.64 -20.42
N SER A 517 -35.24 31.63 -19.56
CA SER A 517 -36.45 31.41 -18.77
C SER A 517 -36.53 32.48 -17.67
N SER A 518 -37.47 33.41 -17.84
CA SER A 518 -37.98 34.23 -16.74
C SER A 518 -38.42 33.33 -15.60
N GLN A 519 -37.83 33.48 -14.41
CA GLN A 519 -38.12 32.66 -13.23
C GLN A 519 -39.60 32.76 -12.85
N PRO A 520 -40.38 31.66 -12.91
CA PRO A 520 -41.57 31.49 -12.08
C PRO A 520 -41.13 31.11 -10.66
N ASP A 521 -42.05 31.13 -9.69
CA ASP A 521 -41.75 30.73 -8.31
C ASP A 521 -41.17 29.30 -8.22
N PRO A 522 -40.28 29.00 -7.24
CA PRO A 522 -39.51 27.76 -7.26
C PRO A 522 -40.40 26.51 -7.15
N PRO A 523 -40.32 25.55 -8.08
CA PRO A 523 -41.10 24.34 -8.00
C PRO A 523 -40.70 23.46 -6.80
N SER A 524 -41.68 22.68 -6.34
CA SER A 524 -41.47 21.56 -5.41
C SER A 524 -40.34 20.68 -5.95
N HIS A 525 -39.23 20.56 -5.22
CA HIS A 525 -38.03 19.88 -5.73
C HIS A 525 -38.31 18.41 -6.08
N ASP A 526 -38.01 18.00 -7.31
CA ASP A 526 -38.09 16.60 -7.74
C ASP A 526 -36.98 15.78 -7.04
N ALA A 527 -37.39 14.84 -6.18
CA ALA A 527 -36.45 14.07 -5.38
C ALA A 527 -35.71 13.00 -6.20
N ILE A 528 -36.26 12.53 -7.32
CA ILE A 528 -35.55 11.64 -8.26
C ILE A 528 -34.46 12.41 -9.00
N GLN A 529 -34.74 13.64 -9.44
CA GLN A 529 -33.72 14.51 -10.04
C GLN A 529 -32.57 14.77 -9.06
N GLN A 530 -32.89 15.19 -7.83
CA GLN A 530 -31.89 15.45 -6.80
C GLN A 530 -31.06 14.20 -6.46
N TYR A 531 -31.70 13.03 -6.35
CA TYR A 531 -31.01 11.76 -6.14
C TYR A 531 -30.09 11.39 -7.31
N SER A 532 -30.54 11.56 -8.56
CA SER A 532 -29.78 11.21 -9.76
C SER A 532 -28.57 12.14 -9.96
N CYS A 533 -28.73 13.43 -9.66
CA CYS A 533 -27.63 14.38 -9.59
C CYS A 533 -26.61 14.01 -8.51
N ALA A 534 -27.07 13.60 -7.30
CA ALA A 534 -26.16 13.14 -6.25
C ALA A 534 -25.44 11.83 -6.62
N LEU A 535 -26.11 10.90 -7.30
CA LEU A 535 -25.51 9.66 -7.77
C LEU A 535 -24.41 9.92 -8.81
N LEU A 536 -24.68 10.77 -9.81
CA LEU A 536 -23.69 11.20 -10.79
C LEU A 536 -22.53 11.94 -10.12
N TRP A 537 -22.81 12.88 -9.22
CA TRP A 537 -21.79 13.65 -8.50
C TRP A 537 -20.89 12.75 -7.66
N ARG A 538 -21.44 11.80 -6.88
CA ARG A 538 -20.64 10.83 -6.11
C ARG A 538 -19.83 9.90 -7.03
N GLY A 539 -20.42 9.43 -8.14
CA GLY A 539 -19.69 8.63 -9.13
C GLY A 539 -18.47 9.37 -9.69
N LEU A 540 -18.66 10.63 -10.10
CA LEU A 540 -17.58 11.50 -10.57
C LEU A 540 -16.54 11.80 -9.48
N LEU A 541 -16.97 12.04 -8.24
CA LEU A 541 -16.08 12.27 -7.09
C LEU A 541 -15.13 11.08 -6.87
N HIS A 542 -15.67 9.85 -6.84
CA HIS A 542 -14.85 8.64 -6.67
C HIS A 542 -13.89 8.42 -7.85
N LEU A 543 -14.30 8.78 -9.07
CA LEU A 543 -13.44 8.73 -10.25
C LEU A 543 -12.28 9.73 -10.16
N VAL A 544 -12.53 11.02 -9.84
CA VAL A 544 -11.44 12.02 -9.75
C VAL A 544 -10.49 11.76 -8.58
N GLN A 545 -10.99 11.35 -7.41
CA GLN A 545 -10.15 10.97 -6.27
C GLN A 545 -9.32 9.70 -6.55
N THR A 546 -9.82 8.80 -7.40
CA THR A 546 -9.05 7.64 -7.87
C THR A 546 -8.00 8.05 -8.89
N ASP A 547 -8.34 8.94 -9.82
CA ASP A 547 -7.45 9.37 -10.90
C ASP A 547 -6.28 10.23 -10.37
N ALA A 548 -6.53 11.09 -9.38
CA ALA A 548 -5.50 11.83 -8.65
C ALA A 548 -4.48 10.91 -7.98
N GLU A 549 -4.94 9.87 -7.26
CA GLU A 549 -4.05 8.86 -6.67
C GLU A 549 -3.27 8.10 -7.75
N ARG A 550 -3.94 7.65 -8.82
CA ARG A 550 -3.33 6.85 -9.89
C ARG A 550 -2.17 7.55 -10.60
N HIS A 551 -2.25 8.88 -10.71
CA HIS A 551 -1.19 9.73 -11.27
C HIS A 551 -0.26 10.34 -10.22
N ASN A 552 -0.47 10.07 -8.92
CA ASN A 552 0.26 10.68 -7.80
C ASN A 552 0.24 12.23 -7.85
N ASN A 553 -0.90 12.83 -8.18
CA ASN A 553 -1.03 14.28 -8.18
C ASN A 553 -1.24 14.77 -6.74
N GLY A 554 -0.14 15.17 -6.09
CA GLY A 554 -0.12 15.54 -4.68
C GLY A 554 -1.02 16.72 -4.33
N ASP A 555 -1.03 17.77 -5.16
CA ASP A 555 -1.88 18.96 -4.95
C ASP A 555 -3.37 18.59 -4.95
N GLN A 556 -3.77 17.73 -5.91
CA GLN A 556 -5.13 17.21 -5.97
C GLN A 556 -5.47 16.32 -4.76
N LEU A 557 -4.53 15.49 -4.31
CA LEU A 557 -4.72 14.67 -3.10
C LEU A 557 -4.92 15.54 -1.84
N ILE A 558 -4.22 16.67 -1.72
CA ILE A 558 -4.41 17.63 -0.61
C ILE A 558 -5.72 18.42 -0.76
N SER A 559 -6.08 18.87 -1.97
CA SER A 559 -7.39 19.48 -2.24
C SER A 559 -8.54 18.51 -1.87
N ASP A 560 -8.40 17.22 -2.19
CA ASP A 560 -9.35 16.19 -1.77
C ASP A 560 -9.40 16.02 -0.25
N TRP A 561 -8.29 16.21 0.49
CA TRP A 561 -8.32 16.28 1.95
C TRP A 561 -9.06 17.52 2.46
N ARG A 562 -8.90 18.71 1.86
CA ARG A 562 -9.68 19.90 2.21
C ARG A 562 -11.18 19.69 1.97
N LEU A 563 -11.55 19.17 0.81
CA LEU A 563 -12.95 18.83 0.45
C LEU A 563 -13.56 17.84 1.45
N ASP A 564 -12.85 16.76 1.78
CA ASP A 564 -13.32 15.74 2.71
C ASP A 564 -13.49 16.24 4.16
N MET A 565 -12.89 17.36 4.57
CA MET A 565 -13.09 17.92 5.93
C MET A 565 -14.56 18.27 6.21
N VAL A 566 -15.32 18.65 5.17
CA VAL A 566 -16.77 18.91 5.27
C VAL A 566 -17.53 17.60 5.54
N GLU A 567 -17.20 16.53 4.81
CA GLU A 567 -17.78 15.19 5.01
C GLU A 567 -17.41 14.61 6.37
N PHE A 568 -16.14 14.74 6.81
CA PHE A 568 -15.71 14.25 8.12
C PHE A 568 -16.47 14.92 9.27
N TRP A 569 -16.85 16.19 9.12
CA TRP A 569 -17.69 16.86 10.09
C TRP A 569 -19.15 16.39 10.00
N ASN A 570 -19.77 16.50 8.82
CA ASN A 570 -21.19 16.17 8.62
C ASN A 570 -21.52 14.71 8.98
N CYS A 571 -20.63 13.77 8.64
CA CYS A 571 -20.78 12.33 8.91
C CYS A 571 -20.15 11.89 10.25
N ASN A 572 -19.68 12.81 11.10
CA ASN A 572 -19.14 12.57 12.44
C ASN A 572 -17.84 11.74 12.49
N HIS A 573 -17.01 11.75 11.45
CA HIS A 573 -15.68 11.13 11.41
C HIS A 573 -14.62 11.93 12.17
N ASN A 574 -14.88 12.18 13.45
CA ASN A 574 -14.11 13.03 14.36
C ASN A 574 -12.59 12.74 14.35
N LYS A 575 -12.19 11.47 14.16
CA LYS A 575 -10.78 11.06 14.09
C LYS A 575 -10.12 11.50 12.78
N TYR A 576 -10.76 11.27 11.63
CA TYR A 576 -10.29 11.79 10.34
C TYR A 576 -10.28 13.32 10.32
N LEU A 577 -11.25 13.98 10.96
CA LEU A 577 -11.23 15.44 11.11
C LEU A 577 -10.00 15.94 11.89
N THR A 578 -9.57 15.22 12.93
CA THR A 578 -8.38 15.56 13.71
C THR A 578 -7.09 15.33 12.92
N LEU A 579 -7.02 14.23 12.16
CA LEU A 579 -5.88 13.91 11.30
C LEU A 579 -5.79 14.82 10.08
N GLY A 580 -6.93 15.17 9.46
CA GLY A 580 -7.01 16.13 8.37
C GLY A 580 -6.57 17.52 8.81
N HIS A 581 -6.98 17.98 10.00
CA HIS A 581 -6.42 19.19 10.60
C HIS A 581 -4.89 19.12 10.73
N ARG A 582 -4.33 18.03 11.30
CA ARG A 582 -2.86 17.89 11.45
C ARG A 582 -2.13 17.88 10.10
N LEU A 583 -2.67 17.15 9.13
CA LEU A 583 -2.12 17.06 7.77
C LEU A 583 -2.11 18.44 7.10
N LEU A 584 -3.23 19.16 7.17
CA LEU A 584 -3.37 20.47 6.55
C LEU A 584 -2.55 21.54 7.29
N ALA A 585 -2.41 21.50 8.62
CA ALA A 585 -1.42 22.33 9.33
C ALA A 585 -0.02 22.06 8.80
N GLY A 586 0.38 20.78 8.71
CA GLY A 586 1.69 20.37 8.22
C GLY A 586 2.00 20.84 6.80
N VAL A 587 1.02 20.83 5.90
CA VAL A 587 1.16 21.32 4.52
C VAL A 587 1.14 22.86 4.43
N ASN A 588 0.50 23.55 5.36
CA ASN A 588 0.42 25.02 5.39
C ASN A 588 1.46 25.64 6.33
N GLY A 589 2.70 25.15 6.30
CA GLY A 589 3.83 25.76 6.99
C GLY A 589 4.23 25.18 8.35
N TRP A 590 3.39 24.38 9.03
CA TRP A 590 3.75 23.89 10.38
C TRP A 590 4.96 22.93 10.39
N LEU A 591 5.26 22.26 9.28
CA LEU A 591 6.42 21.38 9.14
C LEU A 591 7.47 22.01 8.22
N PRO A 592 8.77 21.68 8.34
CA PRO A 592 9.81 22.24 7.49
C PRO A 592 9.55 21.98 5.98
N PRO A 593 9.89 22.88 5.05
CA PRO A 593 9.46 22.83 3.65
C PRO A 593 9.71 21.50 2.93
N ARG A 594 10.83 20.82 3.17
CA ARG A 594 11.07 19.46 2.68
C ARG A 594 9.95 18.49 3.07
N ILE A 595 9.61 18.46 4.35
CA ILE A 595 8.60 17.56 4.92
C ILE A 595 7.21 17.90 4.37
N GLN A 596 6.90 19.18 4.15
CA GLN A 596 5.66 19.59 3.48
C GLN A 596 5.57 18.92 2.10
N GLN A 597 6.60 19.06 1.27
CA GLN A 597 6.63 18.51 -0.08
C GLN A 597 6.63 16.96 -0.10
N GLU A 598 7.34 16.29 0.82
CA GLU A 598 7.28 14.83 0.94
C GLU A 598 5.88 14.34 1.33
N ILE A 599 5.17 15.05 2.22
CA ILE A 599 3.79 14.72 2.63
C ILE A 599 2.80 14.84 1.47
N ILE A 600 3.01 15.81 0.57
CA ILE A 600 2.22 16.03 -0.64
C ILE A 600 2.52 14.92 -1.66
N TRP A 601 3.79 14.76 -2.04
CA TRP A 601 4.20 14.07 -3.27
C TRP A 601 4.71 12.64 -3.11
N ASN A 602 5.30 12.26 -1.97
CA ASN A 602 5.81 10.90 -1.73
C ASN A 602 4.78 10.01 -0.99
N SER A 603 3.49 10.24 -1.28
CA SER A 603 2.37 9.61 -0.56
C SER A 603 1.79 8.33 -1.20
N THR A 604 2.28 7.93 -2.38
CA THR A 604 1.84 6.73 -3.10
C THR A 604 3.01 5.88 -3.56
N GLY A 605 2.75 4.60 -3.87
CA GLY A 605 3.71 3.69 -4.49
C GLY A 605 3.18 3.10 -5.80
N ASN A 606 4.09 2.83 -6.74
CA ASN A 606 3.82 2.25 -8.05
C ASN A 606 4.48 0.87 -8.17
N ILE A 607 3.76 -0.18 -7.80
CA ILE A 607 4.29 -1.56 -7.70
C ILE A 607 4.80 -2.09 -9.07
N HIS A 608 4.24 -1.59 -10.17
CA HIS A 608 4.47 -2.14 -11.52
C HIS A 608 5.25 -1.21 -12.46
N GLY A 609 5.36 0.09 -12.13
CA GLY A 609 5.84 1.11 -13.05
C GLY A 609 4.84 1.39 -14.19
N GLY A 610 5.00 2.53 -14.85
CA GLY A 610 4.11 3.11 -15.85
C GLY A 610 3.09 4.09 -15.25
N SER A 611 2.63 5.03 -16.08
CA SER A 611 1.62 6.04 -15.68
C SER A 611 0.28 5.41 -15.30
N GLY A 612 -0.48 6.10 -14.45
CA GLY A 612 -1.82 5.68 -14.00
C GLY A 612 -1.83 4.40 -13.15
N ARG A 613 -0.74 4.06 -12.46
CA ARG A 613 -0.58 2.79 -11.71
C ARG A 613 -0.19 2.94 -10.24
N ASN A 614 -0.09 4.18 -9.74
CA ASN A 614 0.12 4.44 -8.33
C ASN A 614 -1.07 3.95 -7.48
N VAL A 615 -0.80 3.71 -6.19
CA VAL A 615 -1.76 3.38 -5.11
C VAL A 615 -1.25 3.98 -3.79
N ALA A 616 -2.13 4.38 -2.87
CA ALA A 616 -1.71 4.81 -1.53
C ALA A 616 -0.96 3.71 -0.77
N LEU A 617 -0.05 4.11 0.11
CA LEU A 617 0.85 3.20 0.81
C LEU A 617 0.12 2.27 1.79
N ASP A 618 -1.01 2.69 2.36
CA ASP A 618 -1.86 1.84 3.20
C ASP A 618 -2.57 0.72 2.40
N LEU A 619 -2.85 0.91 1.11
CA LEU A 619 -3.32 -0.17 0.23
C LEU A 619 -2.20 -1.18 -0.09
N ILE A 620 -0.95 -0.73 -0.19
CA ILE A 620 0.20 -1.64 -0.30
C ILE A 620 0.30 -2.49 0.97
N ASN A 621 0.15 -1.87 2.16
CA ASN A 621 0.09 -2.60 3.42
C ASN A 621 -1.03 -3.65 3.43
N GLU A 622 -2.23 -3.34 2.93
CA GLU A 622 -3.31 -4.35 2.88
C GLU A 622 -3.02 -5.49 1.88
N PHE A 623 -2.26 -5.26 0.80
CA PHE A 623 -1.77 -6.36 -0.05
C PHE A 623 -0.77 -7.26 0.70
N LEU A 624 0.23 -6.67 1.39
CA LEU A 624 1.22 -7.41 2.18
C LEU A 624 0.54 -8.16 3.34
N ASN A 625 -0.41 -7.53 4.02
CA ASN A 625 -1.25 -8.12 5.07
C ASN A 625 -1.97 -9.37 4.57
N ASN A 626 -2.59 -9.32 3.40
CA ASN A 626 -3.34 -10.46 2.85
C ASN A 626 -2.41 -11.59 2.41
N GLU A 627 -1.30 -11.28 1.75
CA GLU A 627 -0.27 -12.26 1.36
C GLU A 627 0.31 -12.97 2.61
N PHE A 628 0.61 -12.21 3.66
CA PHE A 628 1.04 -12.73 4.97
C PHE A 628 -0.03 -13.60 5.64
N LYS A 629 -1.27 -13.11 5.73
CA LYS A 629 -2.42 -13.85 6.30
C LYS A 629 -2.61 -15.18 5.57
N ASP A 630 -2.44 -15.21 4.24
CA ASP A 630 -2.56 -16.40 3.40
C ASP A 630 -1.37 -17.35 3.51
N ASN A 631 -0.14 -16.83 3.61
CA ASN A 631 1.02 -17.65 3.94
C ASN A 631 0.82 -18.36 5.29
N LEU A 632 0.37 -17.64 6.32
CA LEU A 632 0.04 -18.25 7.62
C LEU A 632 -1.12 -19.26 7.59
N LYS A 633 -2.14 -19.12 6.72
CA LYS A 633 -3.26 -20.12 6.64
C LYS A 633 -2.75 -21.55 6.45
N ASN A 634 -1.62 -21.70 5.77
CA ASN A 634 -1.04 -22.99 5.41
C ASN A 634 -0.16 -23.62 6.51
N CYS A 635 0.01 -22.94 7.65
CA CYS A 635 0.66 -23.46 8.86
C CYS A 635 -0.32 -24.14 9.84
N HIS A 636 -1.54 -24.46 9.40
CA HIS A 636 -2.53 -25.26 10.13
C HIS A 636 -3.01 -24.73 11.51
N GLY A 637 -2.82 -23.45 11.83
CA GLY A 637 -3.54 -22.77 12.90
C GLY A 637 -2.84 -22.69 14.27
N GLN A 638 -1.67 -23.33 14.41
CA GLN A 638 -0.70 -23.01 15.47
C GLN A 638 0.51 -22.36 14.81
N TYR A 639 0.84 -21.13 15.22
CA TYR A 639 1.95 -20.38 14.64
C TYR A 639 3.05 -20.24 15.69
N THR A 640 4.22 -20.79 15.43
CA THR A 640 5.41 -20.46 16.24
C THR A 640 5.89 -19.06 15.89
N GLU A 641 6.63 -18.46 16.82
CA GLU A 641 7.21 -17.15 16.63
C GLU A 641 8.15 -17.04 15.42
N ASP A 642 8.87 -18.11 15.10
CA ASP A 642 9.76 -18.18 13.93
C ASP A 642 8.97 -18.36 12.63
N GLN A 643 7.84 -19.08 12.66
CA GLN A 643 6.94 -19.19 11.49
C GLN A 643 6.33 -17.84 11.15
N VAL A 644 5.92 -17.06 12.16
CA VAL A 644 5.42 -15.69 11.99
C VAL A 644 6.50 -14.80 11.37
N ALA A 645 7.72 -14.82 11.94
CA ALA A 645 8.84 -14.03 11.44
C ALA A 645 9.18 -14.36 9.97
N ARG A 646 9.40 -15.65 9.63
CA ARG A 646 9.64 -16.10 8.25
C ARG A 646 8.53 -15.66 7.30
N CYS A 647 7.27 -16.05 7.58
CA CYS A 647 6.13 -15.73 6.72
C CYS A 647 5.95 -14.22 6.52
N SER A 648 6.33 -13.38 7.50
CA SER A 648 6.25 -11.93 7.36
C SER A 648 7.30 -11.33 6.44
N LYS A 649 8.53 -11.86 6.44
CA LYS A 649 9.67 -11.29 5.70
C LYS A 649 9.75 -11.72 4.23
N ILE A 650 9.16 -12.88 3.88
CA ILE A 650 9.11 -13.39 2.49
C ILE A 650 8.14 -12.58 1.61
N VAL A 651 7.14 -11.95 2.22
CA VAL A 651 6.00 -11.34 1.53
C VAL A 651 6.41 -10.16 0.63
N GLY A 652 5.72 -9.99 -0.50
CA GLY A 652 5.89 -8.84 -1.39
C GLY A 652 6.91 -9.07 -2.51
N SER A 653 7.92 -8.20 -2.61
CA SER A 653 8.89 -8.20 -3.72
C SER A 653 9.73 -9.48 -3.76
N ILE A 654 10.14 -10.01 -2.61
CA ILE A 654 10.91 -11.26 -2.49
C ILE A 654 10.06 -12.46 -2.95
N GLY A 655 8.85 -12.61 -2.42
CA GLY A 655 7.90 -13.65 -2.83
C GLY A 655 7.61 -13.61 -4.34
N LYS A 656 7.33 -12.43 -4.90
CA LYS A 656 7.06 -12.25 -6.33
C LYS A 656 8.28 -12.49 -7.23
N ALA A 657 9.49 -12.17 -6.78
CA ALA A 657 10.71 -12.50 -7.52
C ALA A 657 10.91 -14.02 -7.59
N VAL A 658 10.68 -14.73 -6.48
CA VAL A 658 10.71 -16.21 -6.43
C VAL A 658 9.63 -16.82 -7.32
N GLU A 659 8.41 -16.27 -7.32
CA GLU A 659 7.32 -16.71 -8.21
C GLU A 659 7.61 -16.43 -9.69
N GLN A 660 8.20 -15.28 -10.04
CA GLN A 660 8.55 -14.95 -11.42
C GLN A 660 9.63 -15.88 -11.99
N VAL A 661 10.71 -16.14 -11.24
CA VAL A 661 11.74 -17.11 -11.66
C VAL A 661 11.13 -18.50 -11.89
N PHE A 662 10.23 -18.95 -11.02
CA PHE A 662 9.55 -20.23 -11.19
C PHE A 662 8.59 -20.25 -12.39
N ALA A 663 7.90 -19.15 -12.68
CA ALA A 663 6.98 -19.03 -13.80
C ALA A 663 7.72 -19.00 -15.16
N THR A 664 8.83 -18.29 -15.25
CA THR A 664 9.58 -18.13 -16.51
C THR A 664 10.33 -19.42 -16.90
N ASP A 665 11.00 -20.07 -15.95
CA ASP A 665 11.92 -21.18 -16.26
C ASP A 665 11.28 -22.58 -16.16
N PHE A 666 10.12 -22.74 -15.49
CA PHE A 666 9.49 -24.05 -15.25
C PHE A 666 8.04 -24.20 -15.74
N LEU A 667 7.38 -23.14 -16.21
CA LEU A 667 5.98 -23.16 -16.68
C LEU A 667 5.78 -22.74 -18.14
N CYS A 668 6.85 -22.75 -18.95
CA CYS A 668 6.74 -22.78 -20.42
C CYS A 668 6.12 -24.11 -20.89
N ASP A 669 4.79 -24.21 -20.74
CA ASP A 669 3.85 -25.12 -21.44
C ASP A 669 2.40 -25.04 -20.87
N SER A 670 2.09 -24.10 -19.95
CA SER A 670 0.72 -23.90 -19.45
C SER A 670 0.18 -22.49 -19.74
N GLU A 671 -0.98 -22.44 -20.39
CA GLU A 671 -1.64 -21.26 -20.96
C GLU A 671 -1.69 -20.03 -20.02
N HIS A 672 -1.48 -18.85 -20.61
CA HIS A 672 -1.52 -17.57 -19.91
C HIS A 672 -2.87 -17.34 -19.22
N PHE A 673 -2.86 -17.24 -17.88
CA PHE A 673 -3.99 -16.70 -17.12
C PHE A 673 -4.14 -15.19 -17.41
N SER A 674 -4.92 -14.88 -18.45
CA SER A 674 -5.27 -13.51 -18.82
C SER A 674 -6.12 -12.85 -17.71
N ILE A 675 -5.51 -11.94 -16.95
CA ILE A 675 -6.22 -11.08 -16.00
C ILE A 675 -7.11 -10.14 -16.82
N SER A 676 -8.40 -10.49 -16.87
CA SER A 676 -9.44 -9.69 -17.51
C SER A 676 -9.58 -8.33 -16.83
N LYS A 677 -8.98 -7.29 -17.42
CA LYS A 677 -9.46 -5.91 -17.23
C LYS A 677 -10.87 -5.85 -17.81
N LYS A 678 -11.89 -5.91 -16.95
CA LYS A 678 -13.26 -5.52 -17.35
C LYS A 678 -13.31 -4.01 -17.46
N ALA A 679 -13.03 -3.49 -18.65
CA ALA A 679 -13.67 -2.25 -19.06
C ALA A 679 -15.19 -2.42 -18.95
N THR A 680 -15.90 -1.35 -18.61
CA THR A 680 -17.36 -1.36 -18.63
C THR A 680 -17.83 -1.75 -20.03
N ASN A 681 -18.57 -2.85 -20.13
CA ASN A 681 -19.01 -3.35 -21.42
C ASN A 681 -20.04 -2.38 -22.04
N HIS A 682 -19.77 -1.89 -23.25
CA HIS A 682 -20.66 -1.01 -24.03
C HIS A 682 -22.12 -1.50 -24.03
N VAL A 683 -22.31 -2.82 -24.15
CA VAL A 683 -23.63 -3.48 -24.11
C VAL A 683 -24.38 -3.20 -22.80
N SER A 684 -23.68 -3.13 -21.66
CA SER A 684 -24.29 -2.80 -20.37
C SER A 684 -24.68 -1.33 -20.26
N LEU A 685 -23.89 -0.42 -20.84
CA LEU A 685 -24.19 1.02 -20.85
C LEU A 685 -25.36 1.34 -21.80
N LYS A 686 -25.41 0.71 -22.99
CA LYS A 686 -26.58 0.78 -23.88
C LYS A 686 -27.86 0.34 -23.16
N LYS A 687 -27.82 -0.82 -22.51
CA LYS A 687 -28.94 -1.35 -21.71
C LYS A 687 -29.32 -0.44 -20.54
N PHE A 688 -28.37 0.31 -19.97
CA PHE A 688 -28.64 1.31 -18.93
C PHE A 688 -29.44 2.48 -19.50
N VAL A 689 -29.05 3.00 -20.66
CA VAL A 689 -29.78 4.07 -21.36
C VAL A 689 -31.18 3.62 -21.75
N GLU A 690 -31.32 2.49 -22.43
CA GLU A 690 -32.61 1.94 -22.87
C GLU A 690 -33.60 1.75 -21.71
N LEU A 691 -33.10 1.35 -20.53
CA LEU A 691 -33.92 1.09 -19.36
C LEU A 691 -34.33 2.36 -18.61
N TYR A 692 -33.45 3.35 -18.50
CA TYR A 692 -33.67 4.52 -17.63
C TYR A 692 -34.02 5.80 -18.37
N LYS A 693 -33.86 5.86 -19.70
CA LYS A 693 -34.32 7.00 -20.52
C LYS A 693 -35.83 7.29 -20.34
N PRO A 694 -36.74 6.30 -20.30
CA PRO A 694 -38.18 6.55 -20.08
C PRO A 694 -38.55 7.03 -18.67
N HIS A 695 -37.58 7.15 -17.76
CA HIS A 695 -37.81 7.59 -16.38
C HIS A 695 -37.39 9.04 -16.12
N ASP A 696 -36.87 9.76 -17.13
CA ASP A 696 -36.58 11.21 -17.07
C ASP A 696 -35.82 11.61 -15.79
N LEU A 697 -34.78 10.84 -15.46
CA LEU A 697 -34.09 10.88 -14.16
C LEU A 697 -33.42 12.23 -13.85
N PHE A 698 -33.17 13.05 -14.85
CA PHE A 698 -32.50 14.36 -14.72
C PHE A 698 -33.44 15.55 -15.00
N GLU A 699 -34.72 15.31 -15.30
CA GLU A 699 -35.70 16.36 -15.52
C GLU A 699 -36.35 16.80 -14.20
N THR A 700 -36.66 18.09 -14.10
CA THR A 700 -37.59 18.57 -13.08
C THR A 700 -39.00 18.35 -13.61
N ASN A 701 -39.81 17.58 -12.89
CA ASN A 701 -41.23 17.38 -13.20
C ASN A 701 -42.08 18.13 -12.16
N ASP A 702 -43.25 18.63 -12.55
CA ASP A 702 -44.23 19.23 -11.63
C ASP A 702 -44.86 18.18 -10.68
N GLU A 703 -44.82 16.90 -11.07
CA GLU A 703 -45.17 15.78 -10.20
C GLU A 703 -44.11 15.57 -9.11
N ARG A 704 -44.55 15.36 -7.85
CA ARG A 704 -43.66 15.04 -6.72
C ARG A 704 -43.15 13.60 -6.79
N ARG A 705 -42.25 13.34 -7.75
CA ARG A 705 -41.57 12.06 -7.93
C ARG A 705 -40.55 11.81 -6.83
N HIS A 706 -40.48 10.57 -6.36
CA HIS A 706 -39.48 10.12 -5.39
C HIS A 706 -39.17 8.63 -5.52
N HIS A 707 -38.00 8.20 -5.05
CA HIS A 707 -37.77 6.81 -4.69
C HIS A 707 -38.40 6.52 -3.31
N THR A 708 -38.85 5.29 -3.08
CA THR A 708 -39.65 4.79 -1.92
C THR A 708 -39.06 5.13 -0.52
N ARG A 709 -37.80 5.54 -0.44
CA ARG A 709 -37.06 5.82 0.81
C ARG A 709 -36.34 7.17 0.80
N TYR A 710 -36.65 8.00 -0.19
CA TYR A 710 -35.96 9.23 -0.53
C TYR A 710 -37.00 10.28 -0.98
N ASP A 711 -38.06 10.44 -0.19
CA ASP A 711 -39.25 11.26 -0.48
C ASP A 711 -38.97 12.78 -0.48
N ASN A 712 -37.94 13.21 0.24
CA ASN A 712 -37.47 14.59 0.33
C ASN A 712 -35.95 14.71 0.13
N PHE A 713 -35.36 13.85 -0.72
CA PHE A 713 -33.92 13.86 -0.95
C PHE A 713 -33.46 15.19 -1.58
N LYS A 714 -32.33 15.72 -1.09
CA LYS A 714 -31.72 16.97 -1.58
C LYS A 714 -30.22 16.77 -1.73
N ASN A 715 -29.67 17.12 -2.90
CA ASN A 715 -28.23 17.10 -3.13
C ASN A 715 -27.61 18.42 -2.67
N VAL A 716 -27.34 18.55 -1.36
CA VAL A 716 -26.78 19.78 -0.78
C VAL A 716 -25.43 19.50 -0.16
N ILE A 717 -24.38 20.12 -0.71
CA ILE A 717 -23.04 20.16 -0.14
C ILE A 717 -22.93 21.45 0.66
N ARG A 718 -22.93 21.34 2.00
CA ARG A 718 -22.72 22.46 2.91
C ARG A 718 -22.08 21.97 4.20
N LEU A 719 -21.41 22.86 4.92
CA LEU A 719 -20.96 22.59 6.29
C LEU A 719 -22.14 22.76 7.25
N ASP A 720 -22.60 21.67 7.88
CA ASP A 720 -23.63 21.78 8.92
C ASP A 720 -23.04 22.43 10.19
N ARG A 721 -23.83 23.21 10.94
CA ARG A 721 -23.44 23.81 12.24
C ARG A 721 -22.04 24.49 12.25
N PRO A 722 -21.77 25.46 11.34
CA PRO A 722 -20.43 26.02 11.14
C PRO A 722 -19.78 26.60 12.40
N GLU A 723 -20.53 27.23 13.30
CA GLU A 723 -20.01 27.73 14.59
C GLU A 723 -19.40 26.63 15.46
N GLN A 724 -20.03 25.45 15.50
CA GLN A 724 -19.54 24.31 16.27
C GLN A 724 -18.30 23.70 15.62
N PHE A 725 -18.23 23.71 14.29
CA PHE A 725 -17.04 23.33 13.54
C PHE A 725 -15.87 24.29 13.85
N ILE A 726 -16.07 25.60 13.74
CA ILE A 726 -15.05 26.62 14.06
C ILE A 726 -14.53 26.44 15.49
N LYS A 727 -15.44 26.24 16.47
CA LYS A 727 -15.05 25.95 17.86
C LYS A 727 -14.25 24.65 17.99
N ARG A 728 -14.53 23.63 17.18
CA ARG A 728 -13.75 22.39 17.15
C ARG A 728 -12.36 22.60 16.57
N MET A 729 -12.24 23.32 15.45
CA MET A 729 -10.95 23.59 14.82
C MET A 729 -10.05 24.43 15.72
N LYS A 730 -10.56 25.49 16.36
CA LYS A 730 -9.80 26.25 17.37
C LYS A 730 -9.29 25.37 18.53
N LYS A 731 -10.05 24.35 18.94
CA LYS A 731 -9.60 23.36 19.93
C LYS A 731 -8.46 22.47 19.40
N TYR A 732 -8.49 22.09 18.12
CA TYR A 732 -7.43 21.31 17.48
C TYR A 732 -6.16 22.13 17.26
N MET A 733 -6.27 23.40 16.87
CA MET A 733 -5.13 24.34 16.82
C MET A 733 -4.45 24.42 18.17
N LYS A 734 -5.20 24.69 19.25
CA LYS A 734 -4.62 24.72 20.61
C LYS A 734 -3.95 23.40 21.01
N LYS A 735 -4.59 22.25 20.77
CA LYS A 735 -3.97 20.95 21.09
C LYS A 735 -2.65 20.77 20.33
N LEU A 736 -2.59 21.19 19.07
CA LEU A 736 -1.38 21.06 18.26
C LEU A 736 -0.27 22.01 18.73
N GLN A 737 -0.61 23.22 19.22
CA GLN A 737 0.32 24.14 19.88
C GLN A 737 0.87 23.54 21.19
N ASP A 738 0.00 22.96 22.01
CA ASP A 738 0.40 22.27 23.25
C ASP A 738 1.37 21.10 22.91
N GLU A 739 1.14 20.37 21.81
CA GLU A 739 2.03 19.30 21.32
C GLU A 739 3.36 19.83 20.74
N GLU A 740 3.36 20.95 20.03
CA GLU A 740 4.56 21.61 19.50
C GLU A 740 5.50 22.05 20.62
N TYR A 741 4.95 22.72 21.64
CA TYR A 741 5.69 23.13 22.84
C TYR A 741 6.33 21.93 23.57
N LEU A 742 5.59 20.82 23.72
CA LEU A 742 6.11 19.58 24.32
C LEU A 742 7.22 18.90 23.50
N LEU A 743 7.30 19.17 22.19
CA LEU A 743 8.35 18.61 21.33
C LEU A 743 9.57 19.54 21.22
N GLN A 744 9.44 20.82 21.55
CA GLN A 744 10.52 21.81 21.56
C GLN A 744 11.30 21.86 22.89
N GLN A 745 10.67 21.51 24.02
CA GLN A 745 11.37 21.18 25.28
C GLN A 745 12.19 19.90 25.13
#